data_AF-A0AAX1RZI8-F1
#
_entry.id   AF-A0AAX1RZI8-F1
#
_cell.length_a   1.000
_cell.length_b   1.000
_cell.length_c   1.000
_cell.angle_alpha   90.00
_cell.angle_beta   90.00
_cell.angle_gamma   90.00
#
_symmetry.space_group_name_H-M   'P 1'
#
loop_
_entity.id
_entity.type
_entity.pdbx_description
1 polymer ?
#
loop_
_entity_poly.entity_id
_entity_poly.type
_entity_poly.pdbx_seq_one_letter_code
_entity_poly.pdbx_strand_id
1 'polypeptide(L)'
;MIEREVENILEQKLMEKGWIIEVGNPKRQVYRQKARTIEENLALKSNGNARFPDFVLYEDNKSEKPIAIIEAKKVAYKNLSDAKEQGLDYAKKLKAKFLFLFNANRIIAYYVPTEENLYIDQVEVEDILSLEILKKFQSNKLSLNEKAEIKSKTDLINVFKIANNKLREAGINAGIARFTEFSNLLFLKLVSELNDDRGYNISKNYLWESYRNMENEVLLGYINDTVIPGLNNLFDSNEAQPLFTPLKIKNSLKLKEIVNKLDTIDLKKIDTDIKGDAFEYFIQKYNQTNNDLGEYFTPRHIVKFLNDIVKPEYGDKIYDPFCGTGGMLTVAFNHIYNELNIKGRLDEQTLSNLREESIWGSEISDTSRIAKMNMILSGDGHSNVIQQDSFMNPIDSKFNVVISNIPFNMEVNESQTELYTPYIKKGNSVAILHILKALKSNAPSSRAAVIVPDAVLHDSSMSLLREKIVKSGQLLGIVSLPSKVFMPYTEAKTSVLIFGSEATIPNDDVFVFKVKNDGYTLTTRRRPLPGINDLDEFIAIHEQMLEDNYQNKKNHDNLYYVSREEILSNKRKSLLLSQYHDGLKKSHVRIKDVMERTKQKNIYRYPTASITNSEFWGMPLGNKLWGENFVSVTSQDNVEYSVVNKNEISFNPARANIGSFGINLSDESLAVTSAYPVYKIKSQKKDEFLPEYIYLQIRHNPEVKEDIAERAYGTIRQSLSKDEFEKVQIPKVSLEKQNEIVKEVQSKYEKFFKLKEELNNFEI
;
A
#
# COMPACT_ATOMS: atom_id res chain seq x y z
N MET A 1 41.79 -43.65 16.70
CA MET A 1 40.85 -43.56 15.59
C MET A 1 41.34 -44.50 14.50
N ILE A 2 40.56 -45.53 14.19
CA ILE A 2 40.88 -46.52 13.16
C ILE A 2 40.82 -45.79 11.81
N GLU A 3 41.69 -46.10 10.85
CA GLU A 3 41.72 -45.50 9.50
C GLU A 3 40.32 -45.41 8.86
N ARG A 4 39.51 -46.45 9.13
CA ARG A 4 38.13 -46.62 8.70
C ARG A 4 37.14 -45.59 9.28
N GLU A 5 37.38 -45.04 10.47
CA GLU A 5 36.51 -44.01 11.06
C GLU A 5 36.71 -42.66 10.37
N VAL A 6 37.96 -42.33 9.99
CA VAL A 6 38.29 -41.10 9.26
C VAL A 6 37.70 -41.14 7.85
N GLU A 7 37.78 -42.28 7.17
CA GLU A 7 37.14 -42.49 5.87
C GLU A 7 35.61 -42.38 5.94
N ASN A 8 34.96 -42.93 6.98
CA ASN A 8 33.51 -42.83 7.14
C ASN A 8 33.03 -41.38 7.34
N ILE A 9 33.78 -40.57 8.11
CA ILE A 9 33.48 -39.14 8.29
C ILE A 9 33.60 -38.41 6.94
N LEU A 10 34.60 -38.77 6.15
CA LEU A 10 34.85 -38.17 4.84
C LEU A 10 33.75 -38.53 3.83
N GLU A 11 33.28 -39.78 3.83
CA GLU A 11 32.15 -40.22 3.00
C GLU A 11 30.85 -39.47 3.37
N GLN A 12 30.58 -39.28 4.67
CA GLN A 12 29.43 -38.48 5.11
C GLN A 12 29.51 -37.03 4.61
N LYS A 13 30.65 -36.37 4.78
CA LYS A 13 30.88 -35.01 4.27
C LYS A 13 30.71 -34.92 2.75
N LEU A 14 31.18 -35.91 2.01
CA LEU A 14 31.02 -35.97 0.56
C LEU A 14 29.54 -36.09 0.16
N MET A 15 28.78 -36.94 0.84
CA MET A 15 27.33 -37.08 0.60
C MET A 15 26.56 -35.79 0.94
N GLU A 16 26.90 -35.11 2.04
CA GLU A 16 26.32 -33.81 2.41
C GLU A 16 26.57 -32.73 1.35
N LYS A 17 27.73 -32.77 0.68
CA LYS A 17 28.07 -31.86 -0.44
C LYS A 17 27.50 -32.33 -1.80
N GLY A 18 26.68 -33.38 -1.81
CA GLY A 18 25.96 -33.86 -2.99
C GLY A 18 26.74 -34.81 -3.89
N TRP A 19 27.88 -35.35 -3.43
CA TRP A 19 28.66 -36.32 -4.21
C TRP A 19 28.06 -37.73 -4.16
N ILE A 20 28.01 -38.41 -5.31
CA ILE A 20 27.44 -39.75 -5.43
C ILE A 20 28.54 -40.82 -5.25
N ILE A 21 28.50 -41.55 -4.14
CA ILE A 21 29.54 -42.53 -3.74
C ILE A 21 29.13 -43.99 -4.01
N GLU A 22 27.82 -44.27 -4.01
CA GLU A 22 27.25 -45.62 -4.03
C GLU A 22 27.76 -46.49 -5.20
N VAL A 23 28.22 -47.70 -4.86
CA VAL A 23 28.66 -48.70 -5.84
C VAL A 23 27.44 -49.26 -6.57
N GLY A 24 27.43 -49.15 -7.91
CA GLY A 24 26.31 -49.61 -8.76
C GLY A 24 25.39 -48.49 -9.23
N ASN A 25 25.51 -47.28 -8.68
CA ASN A 25 24.79 -46.12 -9.20
C ASN A 25 25.40 -45.69 -10.56
N PRO A 26 24.60 -45.58 -11.64
CA PRO A 26 25.11 -45.22 -12.97
C PRO A 26 25.71 -43.81 -13.02
N LYS A 27 25.41 -42.95 -12.03
CA LYS A 27 25.93 -41.58 -11.91
C LYS A 27 27.02 -41.45 -10.83
N ARG A 28 27.64 -42.55 -10.39
CA ARG A 28 28.70 -42.53 -9.39
C ARG A 28 29.83 -41.57 -9.78
N GLN A 29 30.25 -40.75 -8.82
CA GLN A 29 31.29 -39.73 -8.98
C GLN A 29 32.52 -39.97 -8.09
N VAL A 30 32.39 -40.74 -7.00
CA VAL A 30 33.46 -40.92 -6.03
C VAL A 30 33.97 -42.36 -6.00
N TYR A 31 35.28 -42.55 -6.15
CA TYR A 31 35.95 -43.84 -6.13
C TYR A 31 36.94 -43.90 -4.99
N ARG A 32 36.85 -44.95 -4.16
CA ARG A 32 37.66 -45.14 -2.97
C ARG A 32 38.87 -46.04 -3.27
N GLN A 33 40.07 -45.60 -2.87
CA GLN A 33 41.34 -46.34 -2.97
C GLN A 33 41.65 -46.89 -4.37
N LYS A 34 41.07 -46.29 -5.41
CA LYS A 34 41.32 -46.61 -6.82
C LYS A 34 40.80 -45.49 -7.71
N ALA A 35 41.38 -45.34 -8.88
CA ALA A 35 40.80 -44.59 -9.98
C ALA A 35 39.75 -45.44 -10.73
N ARG A 36 38.98 -44.80 -11.61
CA ARG A 36 37.89 -45.44 -12.36
C ARG A 36 38.44 -46.26 -13.54
N THR A 37 39.45 -45.68 -14.19
CA THR A 37 40.38 -46.13 -15.21
C THR A 37 41.24 -47.35 -14.92
N ILE A 38 41.36 -48.37 -15.79
CA ILE A 38 42.53 -49.27 -15.71
C ILE A 38 43.82 -48.49 -15.98
N GLU A 39 43.80 -47.58 -16.97
CA GLU A 39 44.94 -46.73 -17.33
C GLU A 39 45.32 -45.78 -16.19
N GLU A 40 44.32 -45.15 -15.55
CA GLU A 40 44.54 -44.30 -14.38
C GLU A 40 45.14 -45.09 -13.21
N ASN A 41 44.65 -46.31 -12.95
CA ASN A 41 45.21 -47.18 -11.92
C ASN A 41 46.63 -47.65 -12.25
N LEU A 42 46.99 -47.80 -13.54
CA LEU A 42 48.36 -48.08 -13.97
C LEU A 42 49.27 -46.88 -13.80
N ALA A 43 48.79 -45.66 -14.09
CA ALA A 43 49.55 -44.42 -13.92
C ALA A 43 49.92 -44.13 -12.45
N LEU A 44 49.15 -44.67 -11.49
CA LEU A 44 49.43 -44.57 -10.06
C LEU A 44 50.47 -45.57 -9.54
N LYS A 45 50.90 -46.56 -10.34
CA LYS A 45 51.95 -47.50 -9.93
C LYS A 45 53.32 -46.83 -9.97
N SER A 46 54.10 -47.01 -8.91
CA SER A 46 55.50 -46.56 -8.83
C SER A 46 56.39 -47.74 -8.44
N ASN A 47 57.42 -48.05 -9.24
CA ASN A 47 58.33 -49.20 -9.04
C ASN A 47 57.60 -50.54 -8.82
N GLY A 48 56.54 -50.80 -9.58
CA GLY A 48 55.76 -52.05 -9.48
C GLY A 48 54.78 -52.13 -8.31
N ASN A 49 54.86 -51.21 -7.34
CA ASN A 49 53.95 -51.13 -6.21
C ASN A 49 52.81 -50.14 -6.47
N ALA A 50 51.57 -50.58 -6.25
CA ALA A 50 50.40 -49.75 -6.40
C ALA A 50 50.15 -48.93 -5.12
N ARG A 51 50.15 -47.60 -5.24
CA ARG A 51 49.73 -46.68 -4.18
C ARG A 51 48.57 -45.84 -4.71
N PHE A 52 47.51 -45.71 -3.92
CA PHE A 52 46.29 -45.03 -4.34
C PHE A 52 45.94 -43.92 -3.36
N PRO A 53 45.33 -42.81 -3.83
CA PRO A 53 44.69 -41.85 -2.95
C PRO A 53 43.47 -42.46 -2.26
N ASP A 54 43.08 -41.91 -1.11
CA ASP A 54 41.90 -42.37 -0.37
C ASP A 54 40.62 -42.22 -1.19
N PHE A 55 40.43 -41.07 -1.84
CA PHE A 55 39.29 -40.83 -2.73
C PHE A 55 39.66 -40.10 -4.02
N VAL A 56 38.99 -40.48 -5.11
CA VAL A 56 39.10 -39.88 -6.44
C VAL A 56 37.72 -39.44 -6.91
N LEU A 57 37.56 -38.15 -7.24
CA LEU A 57 36.29 -37.51 -7.57
C LEU A 57 36.23 -37.17 -9.06
N TYR A 58 35.10 -37.44 -9.71
CA TYR A 58 34.83 -37.18 -11.13
C TYR A 58 33.61 -36.28 -11.29
N GLU A 59 33.56 -35.48 -12.35
CA GLU A 59 32.41 -34.61 -12.58
C GLU A 59 31.13 -35.41 -12.90
N ASP A 60 31.27 -36.48 -13.67
CA ASP A 60 30.18 -37.36 -14.03
C ASP A 60 30.68 -38.78 -14.37
N ASN A 61 29.74 -39.64 -14.77
CA ASN A 61 30.03 -41.02 -15.13
C ASN A 61 30.81 -41.20 -16.45
N LYS A 62 30.99 -40.14 -17.25
CA LYS A 62 31.70 -40.15 -18.54
C LYS A 62 33.07 -39.48 -18.48
N SER A 63 33.35 -38.67 -17.47
CA SER A 63 34.54 -37.81 -17.36
C SER A 63 35.83 -38.60 -17.29
N GLU A 64 36.62 -38.71 -18.35
CA GLU A 64 37.88 -39.48 -18.44
C GLU A 64 39.01 -39.06 -17.49
N LYS A 65 38.87 -37.95 -16.76
CA LYS A 65 39.83 -37.47 -15.77
C LYS A 65 39.12 -37.06 -14.49
N PRO A 66 39.73 -37.27 -13.32
CA PRO A 66 39.19 -36.78 -12.06
C PRO A 66 39.26 -35.26 -11.98
N ILE A 67 38.28 -34.66 -11.29
CA ILE A 67 38.28 -33.23 -10.96
C ILE A 67 39.08 -32.96 -9.69
N ALA A 68 39.03 -33.86 -8.71
CA ALA A 68 39.71 -33.70 -7.42
C ALA A 68 40.21 -35.02 -6.83
N ILE A 69 41.27 -34.93 -6.02
CA ILE A 69 41.82 -36.02 -5.20
C ILE A 69 41.66 -35.69 -3.72
N ILE A 70 41.40 -36.70 -2.89
CA ILE A 70 41.43 -36.56 -1.43
C ILE A 70 42.43 -37.53 -0.82
N GLU A 71 43.31 -36.99 0.01
CA GLU A 71 44.27 -37.74 0.82
C GLU A 71 43.98 -37.49 2.31
N ALA A 72 43.76 -38.56 3.06
CA ALA A 72 43.40 -38.54 4.46
C ALA A 72 44.55 -39.03 5.36
N LYS A 73 44.78 -38.36 6.48
CA LYS A 73 45.75 -38.79 7.50
C LYS A 73 45.10 -38.94 8.88
N LYS A 74 45.67 -39.82 9.69
CA LYS A 74 45.26 -40.06 11.08
C LYS A 74 45.44 -38.79 11.93
N VAL A 75 44.61 -38.65 12.97
CA VAL A 75 44.54 -37.46 13.86
C VAL A 75 45.90 -37.06 14.47
N ALA A 76 46.81 -38.01 14.67
CA ALA A 76 48.13 -37.77 15.27
C ALA A 76 49.16 -37.14 14.30
N TYR A 77 48.85 -36.99 13.00
CA TYR A 77 49.76 -36.37 12.02
C TYR A 77 49.70 -34.84 12.11
N LYS A 78 50.75 -34.22 12.69
CA LYS A 78 50.86 -32.76 12.84
C LYS A 78 51.43 -32.04 11.62
N ASN A 79 52.22 -32.72 10.77
CA ASN A 79 52.85 -32.12 9.60
C ASN A 79 52.22 -32.70 8.32
N LEU A 80 51.50 -31.87 7.56
CA LEU A 80 50.81 -32.25 6.33
C LEU A 80 51.71 -32.12 5.08
N SER A 81 52.99 -31.76 5.23
CA SER A 81 53.91 -31.59 4.09
C SER A 81 54.06 -32.87 3.27
N ASP A 82 54.31 -34.01 3.93
CA ASP A 82 54.42 -35.31 3.25
C ASP A 82 53.11 -35.76 2.61
N ALA A 83 51.97 -35.43 3.25
CA ALA A 83 50.63 -35.70 2.72
C ALA A 83 50.31 -34.83 1.50
N LYS A 84 50.78 -33.58 1.50
CA LYS A 84 50.68 -32.66 0.36
C LYS A 84 51.49 -33.16 -0.82
N GLU A 85 52.75 -33.55 -0.61
CA GLU A 85 53.60 -34.10 -1.67
C GLU A 85 52.99 -35.37 -2.28
N GLN A 86 52.52 -36.29 -1.42
CA GLN A 86 51.86 -37.51 -1.86
C GLN A 86 50.56 -37.24 -2.63
N GLY A 87 49.69 -36.37 -2.10
CA GLY A 87 48.45 -35.98 -2.75
C GLY A 87 48.66 -35.25 -4.08
N LEU A 88 49.68 -34.40 -4.17
CA LEU A 88 50.06 -33.69 -5.40
C LEU A 88 50.62 -34.66 -6.45
N ASP A 89 51.42 -35.66 -6.06
CA ASP A 89 51.90 -36.71 -6.98
C ASP A 89 50.73 -37.46 -7.63
N TYR A 90 49.74 -37.90 -6.83
CA TYR A 90 48.53 -38.54 -7.35
C TYR A 90 47.74 -37.60 -8.26
N ALA A 91 47.50 -36.37 -7.82
CA ALA A 91 46.74 -35.39 -8.59
C ALA A 91 47.41 -35.05 -9.93
N LYS A 92 48.74 -34.94 -9.96
CA LYS A 92 49.51 -34.70 -11.20
C LYS A 92 49.46 -35.90 -12.15
N LYS A 93 49.65 -37.12 -11.65
CA LYS A 93 49.58 -38.37 -12.44
C LYS A 93 48.20 -38.55 -13.08
N LEU A 94 47.15 -38.23 -12.33
CA LEU A 94 45.76 -38.34 -12.79
C LEU A 94 45.24 -37.08 -13.48
N LYS A 95 46.03 -36.00 -13.53
CA LYS A 95 45.64 -34.69 -14.09
C LYS A 95 44.41 -34.07 -13.41
N ALA A 96 44.24 -34.27 -12.11
CA ALA A 96 43.21 -33.62 -11.31
C ALA A 96 43.53 -32.14 -11.08
N LYS A 97 42.50 -31.29 -11.00
CA LYS A 97 42.66 -29.84 -10.80
C LYS A 97 42.79 -29.45 -9.33
N PHE A 98 42.19 -30.24 -8.44
CA PHE A 98 42.11 -29.91 -7.02
C PHE A 98 42.60 -31.06 -6.15
N LEU A 99 43.18 -30.71 -5.00
CA LEU A 99 43.60 -31.65 -3.95
C LEU A 99 43.00 -31.22 -2.63
N PHE A 100 42.34 -32.14 -1.93
CA PHE A 100 41.90 -31.96 -0.56
C PHE A 100 42.77 -32.83 0.36
N LEU A 101 43.40 -32.19 1.34
CA LEU A 101 44.03 -32.89 2.44
C LEU A 101 43.07 -32.91 3.62
N PHE A 102 42.84 -34.09 4.17
CA PHE A 102 41.99 -34.26 5.33
C PHE A 102 42.78 -34.86 6.48
N ASN A 103 42.77 -34.20 7.62
CA ASN A 103 42.95 -34.88 8.90
C ASN A 103 41.65 -34.71 9.68
N ALA A 104 41.36 -35.60 10.64
CA ALA A 104 40.06 -35.58 11.34
C ALA A 104 39.68 -34.22 12.00
N ASN A 105 40.60 -33.24 12.05
CA ASN A 105 40.39 -31.92 12.63
C ASN A 105 40.31 -30.78 11.60
N ARG A 106 40.85 -30.92 10.39
CA ARG A 106 40.94 -29.84 9.39
C ARG A 106 40.99 -30.38 7.96
N ILE A 107 40.37 -29.63 7.04
CA ILE A 107 40.53 -29.82 5.59
C ILE A 107 41.35 -28.64 5.06
N ILE A 108 42.27 -28.92 4.13
CA ILE A 108 42.97 -27.88 3.38
C ILE A 108 42.84 -28.22 1.90
N ALA A 109 42.40 -27.25 1.10
CA ALA A 109 42.19 -27.43 -0.32
C ALA A 109 43.24 -26.68 -1.14
N TYR A 110 43.77 -27.33 -2.18
CA TYR A 110 44.82 -26.81 -3.05
C TYR A 110 44.40 -26.80 -4.51
N TYR A 111 44.87 -25.78 -5.24
CA TYR A 111 44.86 -25.75 -6.69
C TYR A 111 46.12 -26.45 -7.21
N VAL A 112 45.96 -27.62 -7.82
CA VAL A 112 47.09 -28.49 -8.21
C VAL A 112 48.05 -27.83 -9.21
N PRO A 113 47.61 -27.03 -10.19
CA PRO A 113 48.52 -26.40 -11.15
C PRO A 113 49.52 -25.41 -10.54
N THR A 114 49.15 -24.69 -9.48
CA THR A 114 50.04 -23.71 -8.81
C THR A 114 50.53 -24.19 -7.45
N GLU A 115 49.98 -25.28 -6.93
CA GLU A 115 50.24 -25.85 -5.59
C GLU A 115 49.89 -24.90 -4.42
N GLU A 116 49.15 -23.84 -4.71
CA GLU A 116 48.65 -22.86 -3.75
C GLU A 116 47.29 -23.27 -3.16
N ASN A 117 46.94 -22.68 -2.00
CA ASN A 117 45.64 -22.89 -1.36
C ASN A 117 44.50 -22.32 -2.22
N LEU A 118 43.31 -22.91 -2.10
CA LEU A 118 42.09 -22.35 -2.68
C LEU A 118 41.52 -21.25 -1.79
N TYR A 119 41.01 -20.20 -2.41
CA TYR A 119 40.33 -19.10 -1.74
C TYR A 119 38.94 -18.84 -2.34
N ILE A 120 37.94 -18.65 -1.48
CA ILE A 120 36.61 -18.13 -1.84
C ILE A 120 36.43 -16.78 -1.16
N ASP A 121 36.18 -15.72 -1.93
CA ASP A 121 36.03 -14.35 -1.41
C ASP A 121 37.18 -13.94 -0.45
N GLN A 122 38.42 -14.29 -0.82
CA GLN A 122 39.66 -14.07 -0.07
C GLN A 122 39.82 -14.90 1.23
N VAL A 123 38.89 -15.80 1.53
CA VAL A 123 38.99 -16.74 2.67
C VAL A 123 39.51 -18.08 2.18
N GLU A 124 40.48 -18.66 2.89
CA GLU A 124 41.02 -19.98 2.58
C GLU A 124 39.94 -21.07 2.71
N VAL A 125 39.91 -22.00 1.75
CA VAL A 125 38.94 -23.09 1.76
C VAL A 125 39.38 -24.17 2.74
N GLU A 126 38.63 -24.28 3.84
CA GLU A 126 38.86 -25.26 4.91
C GLU A 126 37.83 -26.41 4.94
N ASP A 127 37.13 -26.67 3.83
CA ASP A 127 36.12 -27.73 3.73
C ASP A 127 36.11 -28.37 2.32
N ILE A 128 35.45 -29.52 2.18
CA ILE A 128 35.19 -30.12 0.86
C ILE A 128 34.14 -29.29 0.12
N LEU A 129 34.38 -29.07 -1.18
CA LEU A 129 33.48 -28.31 -2.03
C LEU A 129 32.54 -29.22 -2.83
N SER A 130 31.36 -28.70 -3.17
CA SER A 130 30.46 -29.37 -4.12
C SER A 130 31.02 -29.26 -5.55
N LEU A 131 30.56 -30.15 -6.43
CA LEU A 131 30.95 -30.12 -7.85
C LEU A 131 30.64 -28.77 -8.52
N GLU A 132 29.50 -28.16 -8.19
CA GLU A 132 29.08 -26.87 -8.76
C GLU A 132 30.06 -25.74 -8.41
N ILE A 133 30.57 -25.72 -7.17
CA ILE A 133 31.54 -24.71 -6.74
C ILE A 133 32.90 -24.98 -7.38
N LEU A 134 33.36 -26.24 -7.41
CA LEU A 134 34.63 -26.60 -8.05
C LEU A 134 34.69 -26.21 -9.53
N LYS A 135 33.57 -26.32 -10.25
CA LYS A 135 33.48 -25.91 -11.66
C LYS A 135 33.64 -24.41 -11.89
N LYS A 136 33.38 -23.57 -10.88
CA LYS A 136 33.50 -22.11 -10.98
C LYS A 136 34.95 -21.62 -10.84
N PHE A 137 35.83 -22.43 -10.26
CA PHE A 137 37.25 -22.09 -10.13
C PHE A 137 37.96 -22.15 -11.49
N GLN A 138 38.46 -21.00 -11.95
CA GLN A 138 39.35 -20.90 -13.11
C GLN A 138 40.83 -20.91 -12.69
N SER A 139 41.13 -20.44 -11.49
CA SER A 139 42.44 -20.41 -10.84
C SER A 139 42.30 -20.86 -9.37
N ASN A 140 43.24 -20.49 -8.50
CA ASN A 140 43.14 -20.76 -7.06
C ASN A 140 42.19 -19.81 -6.30
N LYS A 141 41.58 -18.81 -6.96
CA LYS A 141 40.66 -17.85 -6.34
C LYS A 141 39.29 -17.86 -7.03
N LEU A 142 38.22 -17.84 -6.24
CA LEU A 142 36.83 -17.71 -6.67
C LEU A 142 36.16 -16.56 -5.93
N SER A 143 35.46 -15.68 -6.64
CA SER A 143 34.60 -14.66 -6.05
C SER A 143 33.14 -15.03 -6.28
N LEU A 144 32.35 -15.19 -5.20
CA LEU A 144 30.94 -15.57 -5.30
C LEU A 144 30.00 -14.36 -5.29
N ASN A 145 30.52 -13.19 -4.89
CA ASN A 145 29.78 -11.92 -4.88
C ASN A 145 29.83 -11.21 -6.24
N GLU A 146 29.26 -11.81 -7.29
CA GLU A 146 28.86 -11.02 -8.45
C GLU A 146 27.63 -10.19 -8.06
N LYS A 147 27.73 -8.85 -8.17
CA LYS A 147 26.59 -7.95 -7.98
C LYS A 147 25.44 -8.40 -8.88
N ALA A 148 24.27 -8.63 -8.29
CA ALA A 148 23.06 -8.96 -9.02
C ALA A 148 22.72 -7.82 -9.99
N GLU A 149 22.65 -8.14 -11.28
CA GLU A 149 22.21 -7.19 -12.29
C GLU A 149 20.69 -6.99 -12.14
N ILE A 150 20.29 -5.88 -11.51
CA ILE A 150 18.88 -5.52 -11.35
C ILE A 150 18.40 -4.88 -12.64
N LYS A 151 17.64 -5.65 -13.43
CA LYS A 151 17.09 -5.20 -14.73
C LYS A 151 15.66 -4.68 -14.62
N SER A 152 14.97 -4.99 -13.51
CA SER A 152 13.56 -4.64 -13.35
C SER A 152 13.18 -4.31 -11.90
N LYS A 153 12.06 -3.61 -11.76
CA LYS A 153 11.34 -3.39 -10.49
C LYS A 153 11.09 -4.70 -9.75
N THR A 154 10.72 -5.76 -10.46
CA THR A 154 10.43 -7.08 -9.86
C THR A 154 11.67 -7.68 -9.20
N ASP A 155 12.84 -7.53 -9.82
CA ASP A 155 14.10 -8.04 -9.28
C ASP A 155 14.44 -7.35 -7.96
N LEU A 156 14.32 -6.00 -7.93
CA LEU A 156 14.57 -5.21 -6.73
C LEU A 156 13.56 -5.55 -5.61
N ILE A 157 12.28 -5.67 -5.95
CA ILE A 157 11.24 -6.10 -5.01
C ILE A 157 11.55 -7.49 -4.42
N ASN A 158 12.09 -8.41 -5.21
CA ASN A 158 12.43 -9.74 -4.73
C ASN A 158 13.60 -9.70 -3.73
N VAL A 159 14.62 -8.87 -3.97
CA VAL A 159 15.68 -8.63 -2.99
C VAL A 159 15.11 -8.07 -1.69
N PHE A 160 14.23 -7.07 -1.78
CA PHE A 160 13.58 -6.45 -0.61
C PHE A 160 12.72 -7.46 0.16
N LYS A 161 11.97 -8.31 -0.54
CA LYS A 161 11.18 -9.40 0.08
C LYS A 161 12.06 -10.39 0.85
N ILE A 162 13.21 -10.79 0.29
CA ILE A 162 14.14 -11.72 0.95
C ILE A 162 14.72 -11.07 2.22
N ALA A 163 15.22 -9.85 2.12
CA ALA A 163 15.73 -9.11 3.28
C ALA A 163 14.66 -8.94 4.37
N ASN A 164 13.42 -8.65 3.97
CA ASN A 164 12.31 -8.54 4.89
C ASN A 164 11.92 -9.87 5.57
N ASN A 165 11.97 -10.98 4.85
CA ASN A 165 11.72 -12.29 5.44
C ASN A 165 12.76 -12.63 6.50
N LYS A 166 14.02 -12.24 6.28
CA LYS A 166 15.09 -12.39 7.29
C LYS A 166 14.86 -11.52 8.53
N LEU A 167 14.33 -10.30 8.38
CA LEU A 167 13.91 -9.49 9.53
C LEU A 167 12.81 -10.16 10.35
N ARG A 168 11.85 -10.83 9.68
CA ARG A 168 10.83 -11.64 10.36
C ARG A 168 11.46 -12.80 11.11
N GLU A 169 12.38 -13.53 10.48
CA GLU A 169 13.13 -14.63 11.11
C GLU A 169 13.98 -14.15 12.30
N ALA A 170 14.44 -12.91 12.29
CA ALA A 170 15.15 -12.27 13.40
C ALA A 170 14.24 -11.85 14.57
N GLY A 171 12.92 -12.10 14.48
CA GLY A 171 11.95 -11.77 15.52
C GLY A 171 11.44 -10.33 15.50
N ILE A 172 11.65 -9.59 14.40
CA ILE A 172 11.11 -8.22 14.27
C ILE A 172 9.62 -8.27 13.92
N ASN A 173 8.80 -7.63 14.76
CA ASN A 173 7.33 -7.55 14.62
C ASN A 173 6.91 -6.96 13.26
N ALA A 174 5.82 -7.46 12.69
CA ALA A 174 5.27 -6.94 11.44
C ALA A 174 4.78 -5.49 11.57
N GLY A 175 4.66 -4.79 10.44
CA GLY A 175 4.23 -3.39 10.38
C GLY A 175 5.39 -2.40 10.44
N ILE A 176 5.15 -1.26 11.09
CA ILE A 176 6.07 -0.10 11.13
C ILE A 176 7.46 -0.49 11.65
N ALA A 177 7.54 -1.31 12.71
CA ALA A 177 8.83 -1.70 13.27
C ALA A 177 9.75 -2.40 12.24
N ARG A 178 9.25 -3.41 11.53
CA ARG A 178 10.03 -4.11 10.48
C ARG A 178 10.36 -3.21 9.31
N PHE A 179 9.42 -2.36 8.91
CA PHE A 179 9.64 -1.40 7.85
C PHE A 179 10.75 -0.40 8.19
N THR A 180 10.76 0.12 9.41
CA THR A 180 11.80 1.03 9.90
C THR A 180 13.18 0.36 9.91
N GLU A 181 13.29 -0.88 10.42
CA GLU A 181 14.57 -1.61 10.41
C GLU A 181 15.09 -1.87 8.99
N PHE A 182 14.20 -2.29 8.08
CA PHE A 182 14.55 -2.48 6.67
C PHE A 182 15.00 -1.17 6.02
N SER A 183 14.25 -0.09 6.24
CA SER A 183 14.54 1.21 5.67
C SER A 183 15.90 1.71 6.16
N ASN A 184 16.16 1.70 7.47
CA ASN A 184 17.46 2.11 8.02
C ASN A 184 18.62 1.39 7.31
N LEU A 185 18.57 0.06 7.19
CA LEU A 185 19.63 -0.70 6.50
C LEU A 185 19.77 -0.34 5.02
N LEU A 186 18.65 -0.21 4.31
CA LEU A 186 18.64 0.19 2.90
C LEU A 186 19.25 1.59 2.70
N PHE A 187 18.92 2.53 3.59
CA PHE A 187 19.39 3.91 3.52
C PHE A 187 20.85 4.06 3.92
N LEU A 188 21.32 3.34 4.92
CA LEU A 188 22.75 3.29 5.26
C LEU A 188 23.58 2.88 4.02
N LYS A 189 23.10 1.89 3.28
CA LYS A 189 23.72 1.47 2.02
C LYS A 189 23.63 2.56 0.96
N LEU A 190 22.43 3.10 0.70
CA LEU A 190 22.19 4.09 -0.34
C LEU A 190 23.05 5.34 -0.15
N VAL A 191 23.04 5.90 1.06
CA VAL A 191 23.80 7.11 1.41
C VAL A 191 25.30 6.87 1.20
N SER A 192 25.80 5.69 1.59
CA SER A 192 27.18 5.32 1.33
C SER A 192 27.51 5.24 -0.17
N GLU A 193 26.62 4.73 -1.01
CA GLU A 193 26.85 4.61 -2.45
C GLU A 193 26.74 5.96 -3.18
N LEU A 194 25.94 6.88 -2.64
CA LEU A 194 25.74 8.23 -3.18
C LEU A 194 26.76 9.25 -2.66
N ASN A 195 27.63 8.87 -1.71
CA ASN A 195 28.54 9.80 -1.03
C ASN A 195 29.31 10.73 -1.98
N ASP A 196 29.94 10.15 -2.99
CA ASP A 196 30.82 10.89 -3.91
C ASP A 196 29.98 11.72 -4.90
N ASP A 197 28.88 11.17 -5.41
CA ASP A 197 28.01 11.84 -6.39
C ASP A 197 27.25 13.03 -5.79
N ARG A 198 26.98 12.97 -4.49
CA ARG A 198 26.24 13.99 -3.76
C ARG A 198 27.15 14.91 -2.96
N GLY A 199 28.46 14.65 -2.93
CA GLY A 199 29.42 15.46 -2.19
C GLY A 199 29.17 15.47 -0.68
N TYR A 200 28.62 14.40 -0.11
CA TYR A 200 28.28 14.33 1.32
C TYR A 200 29.51 14.38 2.24
N ASN A 201 30.70 14.07 1.72
CA ASN A 201 31.97 14.05 2.46
C ASN A 201 31.94 13.17 3.72
N ILE A 202 31.25 12.02 3.64
CA ILE A 202 31.11 11.07 4.75
C ILE A 202 32.46 10.42 5.03
N SER A 203 32.83 10.36 6.31
CA SER A 203 34.04 9.65 6.75
C SER A 203 33.98 8.17 6.36
N LYS A 204 35.12 7.62 5.93
CA LYS A 204 35.24 6.20 5.53
C LYS A 204 34.75 5.22 6.60
N ASN A 205 34.82 5.61 7.88
CA ASN A 205 34.36 4.78 8.99
C ASN A 205 32.83 4.55 8.98
N TYR A 206 32.07 5.44 8.36
CA TYR A 206 30.60 5.37 8.33
C TYR A 206 30.06 4.80 7.00
N LEU A 207 30.93 4.51 6.03
CA LEU A 207 30.53 3.96 4.75
C LEU A 207 30.21 2.46 4.87
N TRP A 208 29.28 1.99 4.04
CA TRP A 208 28.85 0.59 3.97
C TRP A 208 30.01 -0.39 3.85
N GLU A 209 31.03 -0.01 3.07
CA GLU A 209 32.25 -0.76 2.86
C GLU A 209 33.07 -1.02 4.14
N SER A 210 32.97 -0.17 5.16
CA SER A 210 33.75 -0.32 6.39
C SER A 210 33.26 -1.46 7.28
N TYR A 211 31.96 -1.78 7.23
CA TYR A 211 31.33 -2.72 8.15
C TYR A 211 30.65 -3.91 7.49
N ARG A 212 30.39 -3.89 6.17
CA ARG A 212 29.71 -5.03 5.49
C ARG A 212 30.39 -6.37 5.68
N ASN A 213 31.72 -6.38 5.84
CA ASN A 213 32.54 -7.59 5.98
C ASN A 213 32.87 -7.95 7.44
N MET A 214 32.42 -7.18 8.42
CA MET A 214 32.68 -7.48 9.84
C MET A 214 31.99 -8.79 10.29
N GLU A 215 32.57 -9.42 11.30
CA GLU A 215 31.99 -10.59 11.99
C GLU A 215 30.61 -10.23 12.56
N ASN A 216 29.70 -11.22 12.57
CA ASN A 216 28.30 -11.00 12.93
C ASN A 216 28.15 -10.51 14.39
N GLU A 217 29.01 -10.93 15.31
CA GLU A 217 28.95 -10.56 16.74
C GLU A 217 29.21 -9.07 16.99
N VAL A 218 30.01 -8.42 16.16
CA VAL A 218 30.41 -7.00 16.35
C VAL A 218 29.63 -6.03 15.45
N LEU A 219 29.02 -6.54 14.38
CA LEU A 219 28.34 -5.75 13.34
C LEU A 219 27.25 -4.82 13.89
N LEU A 220 26.38 -5.33 14.76
CA LEU A 220 25.28 -4.53 15.32
C LEU A 220 25.81 -3.36 16.17
N GLY A 221 26.80 -3.64 17.03
CA GLY A 221 27.42 -2.62 17.88
C GLY A 221 28.11 -1.55 17.04
N TYR A 222 28.87 -1.94 16.02
CA TYR A 222 29.52 -0.97 15.14
C TYR A 222 28.51 -0.06 14.41
N ILE A 223 27.42 -0.63 13.88
CA ILE A 223 26.38 0.17 13.21
C ILE A 223 25.73 1.14 14.20
N ASN A 224 25.32 0.68 15.38
CA ASN A 224 24.57 1.48 16.34
C ASN A 224 25.42 2.52 17.08
N ASP A 225 26.65 2.16 17.42
CA ASP A 225 27.51 2.97 18.30
C ASP A 225 28.48 3.86 17.50
N THR A 226 28.72 3.57 16.22
CA THR A 226 29.65 4.32 15.37
C THR A 226 28.98 4.90 14.12
N VAL A 227 28.36 4.07 13.29
CA VAL A 227 27.85 4.51 11.97
C VAL A 227 26.66 5.45 12.09
N ILE A 228 25.62 5.04 12.82
CA ILE A 228 24.38 5.81 12.97
C ILE A 228 24.63 7.18 13.62
N PRO A 229 25.36 7.28 14.76
CA PRO A 229 25.68 8.58 15.36
C PRO A 229 26.48 9.48 14.42
N GLY A 230 27.47 8.91 13.71
CA GLY A 230 28.27 9.65 12.74
C GLY A 230 27.46 10.23 11.58
N LEU A 231 26.53 9.45 11.03
CA LEU A 231 25.66 9.91 9.94
C LEU A 231 24.59 10.90 10.42
N ASN A 232 23.97 10.68 11.58
CA ASN A 232 23.00 11.63 12.12
C ASN A 232 23.63 13.01 12.34
N ASN A 233 24.86 13.08 12.85
CA ASN A 233 25.57 14.36 13.01
C ASN A 233 25.84 15.09 11.67
N LEU A 234 25.89 14.37 10.55
CA LEU A 234 26.10 14.94 9.21
C LEU A 234 24.80 15.39 8.56
N PHE A 235 23.74 14.59 8.68
CA PHE A 235 22.46 14.80 7.98
C PHE A 235 21.42 15.57 8.80
N ASP A 236 21.57 15.63 10.12
CA ASP A 236 20.62 16.31 10.99
C ASP A 236 21.36 17.11 12.07
N SER A 237 21.32 18.44 11.95
CA SER A 237 21.86 19.33 12.99
C SER A 237 20.95 19.44 14.21
N ASN A 238 19.80 18.76 14.20
CA ASN A 238 18.79 18.81 15.26
C ASN A 238 18.63 17.40 15.88
N GLU A 239 19.32 17.15 17.00
CA GLU A 239 19.37 15.84 17.69
C GLU A 239 17.99 15.26 18.04
N ALA A 240 16.94 16.10 18.08
CA ALA A 240 15.59 15.71 18.41
C ALA A 240 14.90 14.80 17.36
N GLN A 241 15.37 14.77 16.11
CA GLN A 241 14.68 14.07 15.01
C GLN A 241 15.63 13.30 14.07
N PRO A 242 16.41 12.34 14.59
CA PRO A 242 17.46 11.69 13.81
C PRO A 242 16.90 10.96 12.58
N LEU A 243 17.58 11.09 11.44
CA LEU A 243 17.25 10.39 10.20
C LEU A 243 17.35 8.86 10.38
N PHE A 244 18.38 8.40 11.10
CA PHE A 244 18.62 6.99 11.40
C PHE A 244 18.39 6.68 12.88
N THR A 245 17.70 5.57 13.18
CA THR A 245 17.52 5.09 14.55
C THR A 245 18.33 3.81 14.80
N PRO A 246 18.82 3.57 16.02
CA PRO A 246 19.54 2.34 16.35
C PRO A 246 18.76 1.09 15.94
N LEU A 247 19.45 0.16 15.28
CA LEU A 247 18.89 -1.10 14.82
C LEU A 247 18.53 -2.00 16.00
N LYS A 248 17.39 -2.68 15.90
CA LYS A 248 16.84 -3.57 16.95
C LYS A 248 17.01 -5.05 16.62
N ILE A 249 17.75 -5.38 15.55
CA ILE A 249 17.97 -6.74 15.05
C ILE A 249 19.00 -7.46 15.92
N LYS A 250 18.55 -8.03 17.05
CA LYS A 250 19.43 -8.71 18.02
C LYS A 250 20.08 -10.00 17.50
N ASN A 251 19.48 -10.64 16.50
CA ASN A 251 20.04 -11.85 15.90
C ASN A 251 21.19 -11.46 14.94
N SER A 252 22.43 -11.63 15.42
CA SER A 252 23.66 -11.26 14.70
C SER A 252 23.79 -11.95 13.34
N LEU A 253 23.53 -13.26 13.28
CA LEU A 253 23.56 -14.04 12.03
C LEU A 253 22.56 -13.49 11.02
N LYS A 254 21.32 -13.20 11.44
CA LYS A 254 20.30 -12.67 10.54
C LYS A 254 20.60 -11.25 10.08
N LEU A 255 21.15 -10.40 10.93
CA LEU A 255 21.64 -9.08 10.53
C LEU A 255 22.69 -9.20 9.43
N LYS A 256 23.69 -10.08 9.61
CA LYS A 256 24.74 -10.33 8.61
C LYS A 256 24.15 -10.86 7.30
N GLU A 257 23.19 -11.79 7.35
CA GLU A 257 22.50 -12.29 6.17
C GLU A 257 21.73 -11.18 5.42
N ILE A 258 21.13 -10.22 6.12
CA ILE A 258 20.44 -9.07 5.52
C ILE A 258 21.44 -8.14 4.85
N VAL A 259 22.53 -7.78 5.56
CA VAL A 259 23.60 -6.94 5.04
C VAL A 259 24.20 -7.57 3.78
N ASN A 260 24.59 -8.84 3.82
CA ASN A 260 25.11 -9.56 2.65
C ASN A 260 24.10 -9.55 1.50
N LYS A 261 22.80 -9.71 1.79
CA LYS A 261 21.78 -9.69 0.74
C LYS A 261 21.64 -8.32 0.09
N LEU A 262 21.64 -7.25 0.88
CA LEU A 262 21.60 -5.88 0.36
C LEU A 262 22.90 -5.52 -0.37
N ASP A 263 24.05 -6.07 0.03
CA ASP A 263 25.33 -5.86 -0.63
C ASP A 263 25.38 -6.41 -2.07
N THR A 264 24.53 -7.41 -2.38
CA THR A 264 24.44 -7.96 -3.74
C THR A 264 23.91 -6.95 -4.77
N ILE A 265 23.30 -5.84 -4.38
CA ILE A 265 22.76 -4.84 -5.31
C ILE A 265 23.61 -3.58 -5.29
N ASP A 266 23.63 -2.85 -6.40
CA ASP A 266 24.25 -1.52 -6.50
C ASP A 266 23.12 -0.49 -6.71
N LEU A 267 22.67 0.17 -5.64
CA LEU A 267 21.50 1.04 -5.71
C LEU A 267 21.80 2.30 -6.52
N LYS A 268 23.07 2.73 -6.55
CA LYS A 268 23.49 3.86 -7.38
C LYS A 268 23.27 3.58 -8.87
N LYS A 269 23.59 2.37 -9.35
CA LYS A 269 23.42 2.00 -10.77
C LYS A 269 21.97 1.72 -11.19
N ILE A 270 21.07 1.51 -10.23
CA ILE A 270 19.66 1.28 -10.52
C ILE A 270 18.98 2.62 -10.81
N ASP A 271 18.16 2.63 -11.85
CA ASP A 271 17.34 3.77 -12.22
C ASP A 271 16.50 4.29 -11.04
N THR A 272 16.38 5.62 -10.93
CA THR A 272 15.66 6.29 -9.83
C THR A 272 14.19 5.89 -9.79
N ASP A 273 13.54 5.74 -10.95
CA ASP A 273 12.15 5.33 -11.02
C ASP A 273 11.99 3.91 -10.48
N ILE A 274 12.88 2.98 -10.89
CA ILE A 274 12.86 1.59 -10.40
C ILE A 274 13.00 1.52 -8.87
N LYS A 275 13.89 2.33 -8.28
CA LYS A 275 14.09 2.41 -6.83
C LYS A 275 12.86 2.95 -6.11
N GLY A 276 12.36 4.09 -6.55
CA GLY A 276 11.17 4.73 -5.98
C GLY A 276 9.97 3.78 -6.04
N ASP A 277 9.74 3.17 -7.20
CA ASP A 277 8.64 2.23 -7.43
C ASP A 277 8.71 0.97 -6.54
N ALA A 278 9.91 0.41 -6.34
CA ALA A 278 10.11 -0.75 -5.50
C ALA A 278 9.91 -0.41 -4.01
N PHE A 279 10.40 0.75 -3.59
CA PHE A 279 10.23 1.25 -2.23
C PHE A 279 8.77 1.56 -1.92
N GLU A 280 8.07 2.18 -2.85
CA GLU A 280 6.66 2.52 -2.72
C GLU A 280 5.75 1.29 -2.72
N TYR A 281 6.06 0.29 -3.56
CA TYR A 281 5.42 -1.02 -3.47
C TYR A 281 5.63 -1.66 -2.09
N PHE A 282 6.84 -1.51 -1.54
CA PHE A 282 7.17 -2.02 -0.22
C PHE A 282 6.32 -1.32 0.85
N ILE A 283 6.29 0.03 0.90
CA ILE A 283 5.45 0.85 1.81
C ILE A 283 4.00 0.38 1.79
N GLN A 284 3.38 0.28 0.60
CA GLN A 284 1.97 -0.10 0.46
C GLN A 284 1.68 -1.48 1.06
N LYS A 285 2.61 -2.43 0.93
CA LYS A 285 2.48 -3.79 1.46
C LYS A 285 2.54 -3.86 3.00
N TYR A 286 3.22 -2.94 3.68
CA TYR A 286 3.23 -2.91 5.16
C TYR A 286 1.97 -2.28 5.73
N ASN A 287 1.52 -1.18 5.14
CA ASN A 287 0.39 -0.42 5.67
C ASN A 287 -0.95 -1.16 5.51
N GLN A 288 -1.03 -2.20 4.67
CA GLN A 288 -2.21 -3.09 4.60
C GLN A 288 -2.43 -3.93 5.86
N THR A 289 -1.45 -4.01 6.79
CA THR A 289 -1.51 -4.93 7.94
C THR A 289 -1.81 -4.30 9.30
N ASN A 290 -1.63 -2.99 9.51
CA ASN A 290 -1.88 -2.32 10.79
C ASN A 290 -2.64 -1.00 10.58
N ASN A 291 -3.91 -0.94 10.99
CA ASN A 291 -4.83 0.20 10.82
C ASN A 291 -5.04 0.98 12.13
N ASP A 292 -4.00 1.20 12.93
CA ASP A 292 -4.18 1.73 14.29
C ASP A 292 -4.21 3.28 14.38
N LEU A 293 -3.92 4.03 13.30
CA LEU A 293 -3.81 5.50 13.39
C LEU A 293 -4.72 6.31 12.45
N GLY A 294 -5.56 5.68 11.62
CA GLY A 294 -6.37 6.42 10.64
C GLY A 294 -5.55 7.13 9.55
N GLU A 295 -4.25 6.83 9.46
CA GLU A 295 -3.34 7.23 8.39
C GLU A 295 -3.70 6.42 7.12
N TYR A 296 -4.59 6.97 6.29
CA TYR A 296 -4.99 6.33 5.05
C TYR A 296 -4.03 6.70 3.91
N PHE A 297 -3.39 5.69 3.33
CA PHE A 297 -2.53 5.89 2.17
C PHE A 297 -3.36 6.33 0.96
N THR A 298 -2.94 7.39 0.27
CA THR A 298 -3.61 7.86 -0.95
C THR A 298 -3.27 6.95 -2.13
N PRO A 299 -4.27 6.35 -2.82
CA PRO A 299 -4.01 5.52 -4.00
C PRO A 299 -3.22 6.28 -5.08
N ARG A 300 -2.29 5.59 -5.76
CA ARG A 300 -1.38 6.23 -6.73
C ARG A 300 -2.08 6.96 -7.87
N HIS A 301 -3.16 6.39 -8.40
CA HIS A 301 -3.92 7.03 -9.47
C HIS A 301 -4.58 8.32 -8.99
N ILE A 302 -4.99 8.39 -7.71
CA ILE A 302 -5.50 9.62 -7.10
C ILE A 302 -4.37 10.62 -6.82
N VAL A 303 -3.19 10.18 -6.37
CA VAL A 303 -2.02 11.09 -6.22
C VAL A 303 -1.67 11.72 -7.56
N LYS A 304 -1.58 10.91 -8.62
CA LYS A 304 -1.33 11.40 -9.97
C LYS A 304 -2.42 12.37 -10.43
N PHE A 305 -3.68 12.03 -10.19
CA PHE A 305 -4.81 12.91 -10.49
C PHE A 305 -4.70 14.29 -9.82
N LEU A 306 -4.38 14.34 -8.52
CA LEU A 306 -4.15 15.63 -7.83
C LEU A 306 -2.96 16.39 -8.43
N ASN A 307 -1.87 15.69 -8.78
CA ASN A 307 -0.72 16.29 -9.45
C ASN A 307 -1.12 16.89 -10.81
N ASP A 308 -1.95 16.20 -11.58
CA ASP A 308 -2.40 16.65 -12.90
C ASP A 308 -3.39 17.82 -12.80
N ILE A 309 -4.14 17.94 -11.68
CA ILE A 309 -4.96 19.13 -11.37
C ILE A 309 -4.07 20.33 -11.08
N VAL A 310 -3.11 20.20 -10.18
CA VAL A 310 -2.28 21.35 -9.77
C VAL A 310 -1.19 21.65 -10.79
N LYS A 311 -0.77 20.69 -11.61
CA LYS A 311 0.20 20.84 -12.71
C LYS A 311 1.42 21.66 -12.27
N PRO A 312 2.24 21.13 -11.33
CA PRO A 312 3.33 21.89 -10.74
C PRO A 312 4.44 22.15 -11.77
N GLU A 313 4.98 23.37 -11.80
CA GLU A 313 6.01 23.77 -12.77
C GLU A 313 7.35 24.10 -12.07
N TYR A 314 8.45 24.08 -12.82
CA TYR A 314 9.74 24.50 -12.28
C TYR A 314 9.68 25.95 -11.77
N GLY A 315 10.11 26.16 -10.51
CA GLY A 315 10.03 27.44 -9.81
C GLY A 315 8.81 27.55 -8.87
N ASP A 316 7.84 26.64 -8.95
CA ASP A 316 6.80 26.54 -7.93
C ASP A 316 7.38 26.01 -6.62
N LYS A 317 6.99 26.65 -5.51
CA LYS A 317 7.19 26.08 -4.17
C LYS A 317 6.00 25.22 -3.80
N ILE A 318 6.21 23.91 -3.66
CA ILE A 318 5.19 22.89 -3.46
C ILE A 318 5.20 22.40 -2.02
N TYR A 319 4.02 22.29 -1.40
CA TYR A 319 3.89 21.89 0.00
C TYR A 319 2.81 20.83 0.20
N ASP A 320 3.12 19.86 1.08
CA ASP A 320 2.12 18.97 1.69
C ASP A 320 2.24 19.04 3.23
N PRO A 321 1.26 19.65 3.93
CA PRO A 321 1.28 19.77 5.40
C PRO A 321 0.99 18.46 6.14
N PHE A 322 0.59 17.40 5.45
CA PHE A 322 0.25 16.10 6.02
C PHE A 322 0.87 14.99 5.15
N CYS A 323 2.17 15.11 4.89
CA CYS A 323 2.81 14.41 3.79
C CYS A 323 2.89 12.89 3.96
N GLY A 324 2.70 12.37 5.19
CA GLY A 324 2.82 10.96 5.49
C GLY A 324 4.17 10.43 5.01
N THR A 325 4.14 9.50 4.05
CA THR A 325 5.34 8.87 3.46
C THR A 325 5.94 9.64 2.27
N GLY A 326 5.42 10.84 1.97
CA GLY A 326 5.94 11.72 0.92
C GLY A 326 5.45 11.39 -0.49
N GLY A 327 4.47 10.49 -0.66
CA GLY A 327 4.04 10.02 -1.98
C GLY A 327 3.51 11.10 -2.93
N MET A 328 2.90 12.17 -2.42
CA MET A 328 2.50 13.33 -3.24
C MET A 328 3.69 14.18 -3.65
N LEU A 329 4.62 14.40 -2.72
CA LEU A 329 5.84 15.18 -2.93
C LEU A 329 6.75 14.54 -3.96
N THR A 330 6.92 13.21 -3.92
CA THR A 330 7.74 12.48 -4.89
C THR A 330 7.15 12.54 -6.30
N VAL A 331 5.82 12.44 -6.44
CA VAL A 331 5.15 12.56 -7.74
C VAL A 331 5.30 13.96 -8.31
N ALA A 332 5.14 15.01 -7.48
CA ALA A 332 5.33 16.40 -7.92
C ALA A 332 6.78 16.68 -8.33
N PHE A 333 7.76 16.20 -7.57
CA PHE A 333 9.19 16.32 -7.90
C PHE A 333 9.51 15.62 -9.23
N ASN A 334 9.08 14.36 -9.38
CA ASN A 334 9.34 13.58 -10.59
C ASN A 334 8.65 14.17 -11.82
N HIS A 335 7.47 14.78 -11.66
CA HIS A 335 6.78 15.48 -12.73
C HIS A 335 7.66 16.60 -13.31
N ILE A 336 8.13 17.52 -12.47
CA ILE A 336 8.97 18.65 -12.89
C ILE A 336 10.31 18.14 -13.44
N TYR A 337 10.94 17.19 -12.76
CA TYR A 337 12.21 16.59 -13.18
C TYR A 337 12.11 16.02 -14.60
N ASN A 338 11.10 15.20 -14.86
CA ASN A 338 10.90 14.56 -16.16
C ASN A 338 10.57 15.57 -17.24
N GLU A 339 9.76 16.58 -16.93
CA GLU A 339 9.44 17.65 -17.86
C GLU A 339 10.70 18.43 -18.28
N LEU A 340 11.56 18.80 -17.32
CA LEU A 340 12.83 19.46 -17.59
C LEU A 340 13.78 18.58 -18.40
N ASN A 341 13.86 17.29 -18.07
CA ASN A 341 14.68 16.32 -18.78
C ASN A 341 14.25 16.16 -20.24
N ILE A 342 12.95 15.97 -20.50
CA ILE A 342 12.38 15.88 -21.85
C ILE A 342 12.63 17.15 -22.65
N LYS A 343 12.55 18.33 -22.01
CA LYS A 343 12.82 19.62 -22.64
C LYS A 343 14.32 19.92 -22.80
N GLY A 344 15.22 19.06 -22.33
CA GLY A 344 16.67 19.27 -22.38
C GLY A 344 17.15 20.45 -21.52
N ARG A 345 16.45 20.76 -20.43
CA ARG A 345 16.71 21.91 -19.53
C ARG A 345 17.26 21.50 -18.17
N LEU A 346 17.73 20.26 -18.03
CA LEU A 346 18.21 19.71 -16.76
C LEU A 346 19.74 19.81 -16.66
N ASP A 347 20.25 21.01 -16.39
CA ASP A 347 21.66 21.21 -16.03
C ASP A 347 21.90 21.08 -14.51
N GLU A 348 23.17 21.08 -14.08
CA GLU A 348 23.52 20.91 -12.66
C GLU A 348 22.90 21.97 -11.75
N GLN A 349 22.85 23.23 -12.20
CA GLN A 349 22.28 24.32 -11.40
C GLN A 349 20.76 24.18 -11.27
N THR A 350 20.08 23.87 -12.37
CA THR A 350 18.62 23.64 -12.41
C THR A 350 18.26 22.45 -11.52
N LEU A 351 19.05 21.38 -11.59
CA LEU A 351 18.88 20.22 -10.73
C LEU A 351 19.13 20.56 -9.26
N SER A 352 20.14 21.37 -8.93
CA SER A 352 20.39 21.84 -7.56
C SER A 352 19.20 22.66 -7.02
N ASN A 353 18.72 23.63 -7.81
CA ASN A 353 17.58 24.46 -7.42
C ASN A 353 16.29 23.65 -7.28
N LEU A 354 16.05 22.69 -8.16
CA LEU A 354 14.90 21.78 -8.07
C LEU A 354 14.92 21.02 -6.73
N ARG A 355 16.09 20.54 -6.33
CA ARG A 355 16.30 19.77 -5.09
C ARG A 355 16.18 20.63 -3.82
N GLU A 356 16.60 21.88 -3.86
CA GLU A 356 16.68 22.73 -2.66
C GLU A 356 15.44 23.62 -2.47
N GLU A 357 14.79 24.03 -3.57
CA GLU A 357 13.80 25.10 -3.57
C GLU A 357 12.43 24.72 -4.16
N SER A 358 12.11 23.44 -4.34
CA SER A 358 10.81 23.06 -4.94
C SER A 358 9.87 22.33 -3.99
N ILE A 359 10.37 21.46 -3.11
CA ILE A 359 9.52 20.56 -2.31
C ILE A 359 9.63 20.90 -0.82
N TRP A 360 8.49 20.89 -0.12
CA TRP A 360 8.39 21.00 1.34
C TRP A 360 7.32 20.05 1.88
N GLY A 361 7.54 19.52 3.09
CA GLY A 361 6.56 18.64 3.73
C GLY A 361 6.54 18.79 5.24
N SER A 362 5.40 18.47 5.84
CA SER A 362 5.26 18.32 7.29
C SER A 362 4.50 17.05 7.63
N GLU A 363 4.93 16.35 8.65
CA GLU A 363 4.26 15.16 9.19
C GLU A 363 4.46 15.12 10.70
N ILE A 364 3.40 14.88 11.47
CA ILE A 364 3.48 14.89 12.94
C ILE A 364 4.17 13.65 13.48
N SER A 365 4.01 12.51 12.79
CA SER A 365 4.51 11.23 13.23
C SER A 365 5.91 10.92 12.73
N ASP A 366 6.46 9.82 13.23
CA ASP A 366 7.73 9.23 12.77
C ASP A 366 7.73 8.87 11.27
N THR A 367 6.56 8.87 10.62
CA THR A 367 6.40 8.67 9.18
C THR A 367 7.12 9.76 8.37
N SER A 368 7.34 10.95 8.96
CA SER A 368 8.21 12.01 8.41
C SER A 368 9.59 11.49 7.97
N ARG A 369 10.20 10.56 8.72
CA ARG A 369 11.48 9.93 8.33
C ARG A 369 11.34 9.13 7.05
N ILE A 370 10.24 8.40 6.89
CA ILE A 370 9.91 7.63 5.69
C ILE A 370 9.76 8.57 4.50
N ALA A 371 9.11 9.73 4.69
CA ALA A 371 9.02 10.76 3.66
C ALA A 371 10.40 11.32 3.28
N LYS A 372 11.23 11.74 4.25
CA LYS A 372 12.61 12.22 4.00
C LYS A 372 13.39 11.20 3.16
N MET A 373 13.33 9.95 3.58
CA MET A 373 13.90 8.78 2.91
C MET A 373 13.39 8.61 1.47
N ASN A 374 12.08 8.64 1.26
CA ASN A 374 11.44 8.50 -0.06
C ASN A 374 11.83 9.63 -1.02
N MET A 375 11.94 10.87 -0.52
CA MET A 375 12.42 12.02 -1.28
C MET A 375 13.88 11.85 -1.71
N ILE A 376 14.77 11.42 -0.80
CA ILE A 376 16.17 11.14 -1.12
C ILE A 376 16.28 10.06 -2.21
N LEU A 377 15.50 8.97 -2.10
CA LEU A 377 15.45 7.90 -3.10
C LEU A 377 14.98 8.40 -4.47
N SER A 378 14.02 9.33 -4.49
CA SER A 378 13.48 9.94 -5.71
C SER A 378 14.42 10.98 -6.32
N GLY A 379 15.52 11.32 -5.63
CA GLY A 379 16.60 12.15 -6.16
C GLY A 379 16.62 13.59 -5.67
N ASP A 380 15.69 13.98 -4.80
CA ASP A 380 15.58 15.30 -4.19
C ASP A 380 16.81 15.63 -3.32
N GLY A 381 17.13 14.82 -2.31
CA GLY A 381 18.43 14.89 -1.64
C GLY A 381 18.65 16.06 -0.66
N HIS A 382 17.65 16.90 -0.39
CA HIS A 382 17.64 17.94 0.66
C HIS A 382 16.43 17.77 1.61
N SER A 383 15.34 17.22 1.07
CA SER A 383 14.03 16.84 1.63
C SER A 383 13.12 17.95 2.10
N ASN A 384 13.60 18.98 2.83
CA ASN A 384 12.73 20.03 3.41
C ASN A 384 11.47 19.47 4.14
N VAL A 385 11.48 18.17 4.50
CA VAL A 385 10.41 17.47 5.19
C VAL A 385 10.73 17.52 6.67
N ILE A 386 9.80 18.03 7.48
CA ILE A 386 10.02 18.27 8.91
C ILE A 386 9.01 17.46 9.72
N GLN A 387 9.45 16.84 10.81
CA GLN A 387 8.53 16.23 11.75
C GLN A 387 7.94 17.32 12.65
N GLN A 388 6.69 17.72 12.43
CA GLN A 388 6.05 18.78 13.22
C GLN A 388 4.53 18.69 13.17
N ASP A 389 3.88 19.22 14.20
CA ASP A 389 2.45 19.47 14.17
C ASP A 389 2.16 20.71 13.31
N SER A 390 1.65 20.50 12.09
CA SER A 390 1.27 21.58 11.17
C SER A 390 0.21 22.51 11.78
N PHE A 391 -0.66 22.03 12.67
CA PHE A 391 -1.67 22.88 13.30
C PHE A 391 -1.05 23.89 14.27
N MET A 392 0.02 23.52 14.97
CA MET A 392 0.74 24.41 15.89
C MET A 392 1.76 25.32 15.20
N ASN A 393 2.09 25.04 13.94
CA ASN A 393 3.13 25.75 13.19
C ASN A 393 2.55 26.33 11.89
N PRO A 394 1.63 27.31 11.97
CA PRO A 394 1.00 27.91 10.79
C PRO A 394 2.05 28.58 9.90
N ILE A 395 1.86 28.44 8.58
CA ILE A 395 2.71 29.08 7.56
C ILE A 395 1.87 30.10 6.81
N ASP A 396 2.41 31.30 6.61
CA ASP A 396 1.72 32.40 5.92
C ASP A 396 2.30 32.65 4.52
N SER A 397 1.46 32.53 3.50
CA SER A 397 1.70 32.97 2.11
C SER A 397 3.06 32.58 1.52
N LYS A 398 3.47 31.32 1.69
CA LYS A 398 4.80 30.83 1.31
C LYS A 398 4.82 30.02 0.02
N PHE A 399 3.78 29.24 -0.25
CA PHE A 399 3.79 28.21 -1.29
C PHE A 399 2.94 28.56 -2.49
N ASN A 400 3.42 28.21 -3.69
CA ASN A 400 2.68 28.36 -4.94
C ASN A 400 1.66 27.23 -5.10
N VAL A 401 2.05 26.02 -4.72
CA VAL A 401 1.22 24.82 -4.87
C VAL A 401 1.08 24.13 -3.53
N VAL A 402 -0.14 23.78 -3.15
CA VAL A 402 -0.39 22.89 -2.01
C VAL A 402 -1.16 21.67 -2.48
N ILE A 403 -0.59 20.49 -2.31
CA ILE A 403 -1.20 19.21 -2.68
C ILE A 403 -1.26 18.34 -1.43
N SER A 404 -2.45 17.90 -1.02
CA SER A 404 -2.57 17.20 0.26
C SER A 404 -3.78 16.28 0.37
N ASN A 405 -3.64 15.25 1.20
CA ASN A 405 -4.74 14.45 1.74
C ASN A 405 -4.87 14.72 3.23
N ILE A 406 -5.89 15.49 3.65
CA ILE A 406 -6.01 15.88 5.05
C ILE A 406 -6.34 14.67 5.94
N PRO A 407 -5.94 14.69 7.21
CA PRO A 407 -6.39 13.68 8.17
C PRO A 407 -7.92 13.75 8.35
N PHE A 408 -8.61 12.60 8.28
CA PHE A 408 -10.08 12.57 8.25
C PHE A 408 -10.73 12.76 9.62
N ASN A 409 -10.13 12.24 10.70
CA ASN A 409 -10.72 12.26 12.05
C ASN A 409 -9.70 12.73 13.10
N MET A 410 -9.07 13.87 12.90
CA MET A 410 -8.22 14.47 13.92
C MET A 410 -9.00 15.38 14.86
N GLU A 411 -8.80 15.17 16.16
CA GLU A 411 -9.20 16.11 17.19
C GLU A 411 -8.22 17.28 17.24
N VAL A 412 -8.73 18.44 17.63
CA VAL A 412 -7.93 19.66 17.80
C VAL A 412 -8.24 20.29 19.14
N ASN A 413 -7.20 20.83 19.79
CA ASN A 413 -7.32 21.55 21.04
C ASN A 413 -7.48 23.06 20.81
N GLU A 414 -7.74 23.79 21.88
CA GLU A 414 -7.98 25.24 21.84
C GLU A 414 -6.79 26.01 21.27
N SER A 415 -5.56 25.71 21.74
CA SER A 415 -4.32 26.34 21.26
C SER A 415 -4.07 26.15 19.77
N GLN A 416 -4.42 24.99 19.20
CA GLN A 416 -4.32 24.77 17.76
C GLN A 416 -5.36 25.62 17.02
N THR A 417 -6.60 25.65 17.50
CA THR A 417 -7.71 26.33 16.83
C THR A 417 -7.61 27.86 16.84
N GLU A 418 -7.00 28.45 17.87
CA GLU A 418 -6.82 29.91 17.99
C GLU A 418 -5.88 30.50 16.92
N LEU A 419 -5.05 29.67 16.29
CA LEU A 419 -4.10 30.09 15.24
C LEU A 419 -4.77 30.28 13.87
N TYR A 420 -6.06 29.95 13.73
CA TYR A 420 -6.79 29.96 12.45
C TYR A 420 -8.10 30.73 12.55
N THR A 421 -8.48 31.37 11.44
CA THR A 421 -9.71 32.17 11.35
C THR A 421 -10.57 31.74 10.15
N PRO A 422 -11.86 31.38 10.36
CA PRO A 422 -12.60 31.43 11.62
C PRO A 422 -12.21 30.32 12.61
N TYR A 423 -12.53 30.57 13.88
CA TYR A 423 -12.35 29.60 14.95
C TYR A 423 -13.35 28.45 14.84
N ILE A 424 -12.86 27.23 14.55
CA ILE A 424 -13.69 26.03 14.41
C ILE A 424 -12.99 24.84 15.08
N LYS A 425 -13.63 24.26 16.10
CA LYS A 425 -13.14 23.06 16.84
C LYS A 425 -13.33 21.76 16.04
N LYS A 426 -12.78 21.72 14.81
CA LYS A 426 -12.78 20.53 13.93
C LYS A 426 -11.45 20.44 13.16
N GLY A 427 -10.75 19.31 13.28
CA GLY A 427 -9.46 19.11 12.64
C GLY A 427 -9.48 19.28 11.12
N ASN A 428 -10.53 18.81 10.43
CA ASN A 428 -10.62 19.01 8.98
C ASN A 428 -10.70 20.50 8.61
N SER A 429 -11.40 21.32 9.41
CA SER A 429 -11.47 22.76 9.20
C SER A 429 -10.11 23.42 9.41
N VAL A 430 -9.42 23.07 10.51
CA VAL A 430 -8.09 23.60 10.81
C VAL A 430 -7.09 23.22 9.71
N ALA A 431 -7.14 22.00 9.19
CA ALA A 431 -6.31 21.55 8.07
C ALA A 431 -6.52 22.37 6.79
N ILE A 432 -7.77 22.60 6.40
CA ILE A 432 -8.10 23.42 5.22
C ILE A 432 -7.68 24.87 5.43
N LEU A 433 -7.92 25.43 6.62
CA LEU A 433 -7.48 26.79 6.94
C LEU A 433 -5.95 26.93 6.92
N HIS A 434 -5.22 25.92 7.40
CA HIS A 434 -3.76 25.88 7.31
C HIS A 434 -3.28 25.87 5.86
N ILE A 435 -3.87 25.01 5.01
CA ILE A 435 -3.55 24.95 3.58
C ILE A 435 -3.77 26.31 2.90
N LEU A 436 -4.92 26.95 3.15
CA LEU A 436 -5.24 28.25 2.58
C LEU A 436 -4.30 29.36 3.07
N LYS A 437 -3.91 29.32 4.36
CA LYS A 437 -2.96 30.28 4.95
C LYS A 437 -1.55 30.11 4.36
N ALA A 438 -1.14 28.86 4.10
CA ALA A 438 0.18 28.53 3.55
C ALA A 438 0.33 28.90 2.06
N LEU A 439 -0.76 28.90 1.31
CA LEU A 439 -0.81 29.29 -0.10
C LEU A 439 -0.51 30.80 -0.26
N LYS A 440 0.33 31.15 -1.23
CA LYS A 440 0.66 32.55 -1.57
C LYS A 440 -0.62 33.32 -1.91
N SER A 441 -0.96 34.31 -1.09
CA SER A 441 -2.17 35.13 -1.24
C SER A 441 -2.13 36.04 -2.46
N ASN A 442 -0.97 36.61 -2.78
CA ASN A 442 -0.79 37.66 -3.80
C ASN A 442 -0.38 37.15 -5.19
N ALA A 443 -0.42 35.83 -5.42
CA ALA A 443 0.00 35.21 -6.69
C ALA A 443 -1.19 34.45 -7.31
N PRO A 444 -1.87 35.01 -8.32
CA PRO A 444 -3.06 34.41 -8.94
C PRO A 444 -2.86 32.97 -9.45
N SER A 445 -1.63 32.62 -9.85
CA SER A 445 -1.26 31.28 -10.28
C SER A 445 -1.06 30.27 -9.15
N SER A 446 -1.22 30.68 -7.88
CA SER A 446 -1.10 29.75 -6.76
C SER A 446 -2.40 28.99 -6.57
N ARG A 447 -2.29 27.66 -6.42
CA ARG A 447 -3.42 26.74 -6.39
C ARG A 447 -3.23 25.63 -5.36
N ALA A 448 -4.33 25.03 -4.93
CA ALA A 448 -4.28 23.84 -4.11
C ALA A 448 -5.30 22.79 -4.55
N ALA A 449 -4.93 21.51 -4.42
CA ALA A 449 -5.85 20.37 -4.57
C ALA A 449 -5.79 19.53 -3.29
N VAL A 450 -6.94 19.39 -2.64
CA VAL A 450 -7.03 18.83 -1.29
C VAL A 450 -8.08 17.74 -1.22
N ILE A 451 -7.69 16.52 -0.88
CA ILE A 451 -8.66 15.45 -0.58
C ILE A 451 -9.25 15.71 0.80
N VAL A 452 -10.58 15.65 0.87
CA VAL A 452 -11.37 15.83 2.10
C VAL A 452 -12.40 14.72 2.24
N PRO A 453 -12.78 14.31 3.46
CA PRO A 453 -13.97 13.50 3.65
C PRO A 453 -15.23 14.31 3.31
N ASP A 454 -16.25 13.68 2.72
CA ASP A 454 -17.48 14.38 2.31
C ASP A 454 -18.17 15.11 3.48
N ALA A 455 -17.90 14.73 4.74
CA ALA A 455 -18.34 15.47 5.92
C ALA A 455 -18.03 16.98 5.85
N VAL A 456 -16.89 17.38 5.27
CA VAL A 456 -16.53 18.79 5.07
C VAL A 456 -17.59 19.52 4.23
N LEU A 457 -18.24 18.84 3.30
CA LEU A 457 -19.21 19.42 2.37
C LEU A 457 -20.58 19.71 3.02
N HIS A 458 -20.98 19.03 4.09
CA HIS A 458 -22.35 19.16 4.63
C HIS A 458 -22.48 19.23 6.16
N ASP A 459 -21.47 18.83 6.93
CA ASP A 459 -21.57 18.81 8.39
C ASP A 459 -21.85 20.23 8.92
N SER A 460 -22.91 20.39 9.71
CA SER A 460 -23.33 21.69 10.26
C SER A 460 -22.25 22.38 11.10
N SER A 461 -21.39 21.61 11.77
CA SER A 461 -20.30 22.14 12.60
C SER A 461 -19.19 22.83 11.79
N MET A 462 -19.14 22.59 10.47
CA MET A 462 -18.15 23.18 9.55
C MET A 462 -18.79 24.20 8.59
N SER A 463 -20.02 24.66 8.88
CA SER A 463 -20.71 25.66 8.04
C SER A 463 -19.95 26.98 7.91
N LEU A 464 -19.26 27.43 8.97
CA LEU A 464 -18.41 28.63 8.94
C LEU A 464 -17.20 28.49 8.02
N LEU A 465 -16.63 27.28 7.92
CA LEU A 465 -15.54 27.01 6.98
C LEU A 465 -16.05 27.17 5.54
N ARG A 466 -17.17 26.50 5.22
CA ARG A 466 -17.78 26.56 3.89
C ARG A 466 -18.16 27.99 3.52
N GLU A 467 -18.71 28.74 4.46
CA GLU A 467 -18.99 30.16 4.28
C GLU A 467 -17.71 30.95 3.95
N LYS A 468 -16.61 30.77 4.69
CA LYS A 468 -15.33 31.45 4.41
C LYS A 468 -14.83 31.15 3.00
N ILE A 469 -14.70 29.87 2.64
CA ILE A 469 -14.06 29.48 1.36
C ILE A 469 -14.89 29.84 0.14
N VAL A 470 -16.22 29.93 0.29
CA VAL A 470 -17.13 30.37 -0.77
C VAL A 470 -17.12 31.90 -0.88
N LYS A 471 -17.19 32.62 0.25
CA LYS A 471 -17.14 34.10 0.27
C LYS A 471 -15.82 34.67 -0.20
N SER A 472 -14.69 34.02 0.11
CA SER A 472 -13.37 34.49 -0.31
C SER A 472 -13.11 34.33 -1.80
N GLY A 473 -13.96 33.59 -2.53
CA GLY A 473 -13.73 33.30 -3.94
C GLY A 473 -12.73 32.16 -4.18
N GLN A 474 -12.00 31.72 -3.16
CA GLN A 474 -10.89 30.77 -3.31
C GLN A 474 -11.32 29.37 -3.69
N LEU A 475 -12.50 28.89 -3.25
CA LEU A 475 -13.01 27.59 -3.70
C LEU A 475 -13.44 27.70 -5.17
N LEU A 476 -12.70 27.07 -6.09
CA LEU A 476 -12.98 27.10 -7.52
C LEU A 476 -13.90 25.94 -7.93
N GLY A 477 -13.64 24.75 -7.40
CA GLY A 477 -14.45 23.58 -7.72
C GLY A 477 -14.23 22.37 -6.83
N ILE A 478 -15.04 21.36 -7.08
CA ILE A 478 -15.14 20.13 -6.29
C ILE A 478 -15.17 18.95 -7.24
N VAL A 479 -14.28 17.98 -7.04
CA VAL A 479 -14.37 16.67 -7.71
C VAL A 479 -14.89 15.66 -6.70
N SER A 480 -16.15 15.23 -6.84
CA SER A 480 -16.76 14.23 -5.95
C SER A 480 -16.36 12.84 -6.37
N LEU A 481 -15.61 12.12 -5.52
CA LEU A 481 -15.15 10.77 -5.81
C LEU A 481 -16.20 9.73 -5.37
N PRO A 482 -16.23 8.55 -6.01
CA PRO A 482 -17.04 7.44 -5.54
C PRO A 482 -16.68 7.03 -4.11
N SER A 483 -17.63 6.42 -3.41
CA SER A 483 -17.28 5.69 -2.18
C SER A 483 -16.31 4.55 -2.51
N LYS A 484 -15.49 4.13 -1.52
CA LYS A 484 -14.55 3.00 -1.64
C LYS A 484 -13.37 3.20 -2.60
N VAL A 485 -13.08 4.44 -3.00
CA VAL A 485 -11.84 4.79 -3.73
C VAL A 485 -10.59 4.44 -2.91
N PHE A 486 -10.67 4.65 -1.60
CA PHE A 486 -9.57 4.42 -0.65
C PHE A 486 -9.59 3.02 -0.01
N MET A 487 -10.31 2.04 -0.59
CA MET A 487 -10.23 0.65 -0.11
C MET A 487 -8.83 0.05 -0.33
N PRO A 488 -8.33 -0.81 0.58
CA PRO A 488 -9.02 -1.41 1.73
C PRO A 488 -9.04 -0.54 2.99
N TYR A 489 -8.51 0.68 2.94
CA TYR A 489 -8.27 1.50 4.12
C TYR A 489 -9.56 2.12 4.69
N THR A 490 -10.41 2.67 3.82
CA THR A 490 -11.70 3.24 4.24
C THR A 490 -12.77 3.13 3.16
N GLU A 491 -14.02 2.93 3.60
CA GLU A 491 -15.21 2.99 2.74
C GLU A 491 -15.77 4.42 2.61
N ALA A 492 -15.23 5.37 3.38
CA ALA A 492 -15.70 6.75 3.41
C ALA A 492 -15.71 7.35 2.00
N LYS A 493 -16.75 8.14 1.72
CA LYS A 493 -16.82 8.97 0.52
C LYS A 493 -15.96 10.22 0.72
N THR A 494 -15.22 10.57 -0.32
CA THR A 494 -14.25 11.66 -0.31
C THR A 494 -14.44 12.53 -1.54
N SER A 495 -13.94 13.76 -1.47
CA SER A 495 -13.96 14.70 -2.58
C SER A 495 -12.62 15.44 -2.64
N VAL A 496 -12.25 15.94 -3.81
CA VAL A 496 -11.11 16.85 -3.98
C VAL A 496 -11.65 18.28 -4.05
N LEU A 497 -11.19 19.15 -3.18
CA LEU A 497 -11.43 20.59 -3.25
C LEU A 497 -10.30 21.26 -4.01
N ILE A 498 -10.65 22.08 -5.00
CA ILE A 498 -9.72 22.84 -5.82
C ILE A 498 -9.81 24.30 -5.41
N PHE A 499 -8.68 24.86 -4.99
CA PHE A 499 -8.58 26.23 -4.53
C PHE A 499 -7.64 27.07 -5.40
N GLY A 500 -7.99 28.33 -5.58
CA GLY A 500 -7.08 29.39 -5.99
C GLY A 500 -6.59 30.24 -4.81
N SER A 501 -5.58 31.07 -5.05
CA SER A 501 -5.16 32.13 -4.12
C SER A 501 -6.24 33.21 -3.91
N GLU A 502 -6.04 34.08 -2.92
CA GLU A 502 -6.90 35.26 -2.70
C GLU A 502 -6.83 36.27 -3.85
N ALA A 503 -5.74 36.28 -4.63
CA ALA A 503 -5.61 37.09 -5.84
C ALA A 503 -6.30 36.48 -7.07
N THR A 504 -6.87 35.28 -6.96
CA THR A 504 -7.64 34.64 -8.04
C THR A 504 -8.95 35.38 -8.25
N ILE A 505 -9.27 35.72 -9.50
CA ILE A 505 -10.58 36.31 -9.83
C ILE A 505 -11.63 35.19 -9.75
N PRO A 506 -12.57 35.25 -8.79
CA PRO A 506 -13.55 34.18 -8.62
C PRO A 506 -14.60 34.22 -9.73
N ASN A 507 -15.03 33.04 -10.19
CA ASN A 507 -16.27 32.90 -10.95
C ASN A 507 -17.49 33.00 -10.00
N ASP A 508 -18.64 33.43 -10.50
CA ASP A 508 -19.92 33.43 -9.78
C ASP A 508 -20.33 32.01 -9.33
N ASP A 509 -19.88 30.99 -10.05
CA ASP A 509 -20.17 29.59 -9.76
C ASP A 509 -18.96 28.83 -9.19
N VAL A 510 -19.27 27.82 -8.37
CA VAL A 510 -18.36 26.73 -8.01
C VAL A 510 -18.69 25.53 -8.91
N PHE A 511 -17.73 25.00 -9.65
CA PHE A 511 -17.96 23.81 -10.46
C PHE A 511 -17.92 22.54 -9.61
N VAL A 512 -18.72 21.54 -9.98
CA VAL A 512 -18.73 20.22 -9.35
C VAL A 512 -18.64 19.16 -10.43
N PHE A 513 -17.58 18.35 -10.40
CA PHE A 513 -17.44 17.19 -11.29
C PHE A 513 -17.71 15.90 -10.52
N LYS A 514 -18.66 15.09 -10.98
CA LYS A 514 -19.03 13.83 -10.34
C LYS A 514 -18.32 12.65 -11.01
N VAL A 515 -17.37 12.05 -10.30
CA VAL A 515 -16.69 10.83 -10.74
C VAL A 515 -17.55 9.63 -10.35
N LYS A 516 -17.86 8.77 -11.32
CA LYS A 516 -18.55 7.48 -11.15
C LYS A 516 -17.56 6.33 -11.32
N ASN A 517 -16.66 6.45 -12.28
CA ASN A 517 -15.61 5.48 -12.57
C ASN A 517 -14.23 6.14 -12.43
N ASP A 518 -13.47 5.71 -11.42
CA ASP A 518 -12.11 6.20 -11.17
C ASP A 518 -11.01 5.32 -11.81
N GLY A 519 -11.40 4.44 -12.73
CA GLY A 519 -10.49 3.53 -13.44
C GLY A 519 -10.23 2.22 -12.70
N TYR A 520 -10.91 1.95 -11.58
CA TYR A 520 -10.70 0.76 -10.76
C TYR A 520 -12.00 0.20 -10.19
N THR A 521 -12.03 -1.10 -9.90
CA THR A 521 -13.16 -1.71 -9.19
C THR A 521 -13.30 -1.10 -7.80
N LEU A 522 -14.51 -0.71 -7.40
CA LEU A 522 -14.84 -0.23 -6.04
C LEU A 522 -14.94 -1.37 -5.00
N THR A 523 -13.94 -2.26 -4.99
CA THR A 523 -13.81 -3.41 -4.08
C THR A 523 -12.51 -3.34 -3.30
N THR A 524 -12.39 -4.12 -2.23
CA THR A 524 -11.16 -4.24 -1.41
C THR A 524 -9.90 -4.55 -2.24
N ARG A 525 -10.05 -5.23 -3.39
CA ARG A 525 -8.93 -5.62 -4.25
C ARG A 525 -8.50 -4.54 -5.25
N ARG A 526 -9.32 -3.49 -5.47
CA ARG A 526 -9.02 -2.35 -6.36
C ARG A 526 -8.31 -2.77 -7.66
N ARG A 527 -8.96 -3.58 -8.49
CA ARG A 527 -8.40 -4.02 -9.79
C ARG A 527 -8.59 -2.93 -10.84
N PRO A 528 -7.57 -2.62 -11.68
CA PRO A 528 -7.72 -1.68 -12.78
C PRO A 528 -8.85 -2.10 -13.73
N LEU A 529 -9.59 -1.13 -14.22
CA LEU A 529 -10.60 -1.28 -15.28
C LEU A 529 -10.00 -0.79 -16.60
N PRO A 530 -10.32 -1.44 -17.74
CA PRO A 530 -9.88 -0.98 -19.05
C PRO A 530 -10.67 0.26 -19.50
N GLY A 531 -10.05 1.09 -20.35
CA GLY A 531 -10.68 2.25 -20.98
C GLY A 531 -10.33 3.59 -20.32
N ILE A 532 -10.90 4.66 -20.89
CA ILE A 532 -10.83 6.01 -20.33
C ILE A 532 -11.78 6.06 -19.13
N ASN A 533 -11.31 6.63 -18.03
CA ASN A 533 -12.11 6.82 -16.83
C ASN A 533 -12.45 8.29 -16.60
N ASP A 534 -13.37 8.59 -15.69
CA ASP A 534 -13.90 9.94 -15.52
C ASP A 534 -12.84 10.92 -14.97
N LEU A 535 -11.77 10.43 -14.33
CA LEU A 535 -10.64 11.28 -13.92
C LEU A 535 -9.88 11.80 -15.14
N ASP A 536 -9.63 10.95 -16.13
CA ASP A 536 -8.94 11.35 -17.37
C ASP A 536 -9.80 12.37 -18.15
N GLU A 537 -11.12 12.14 -18.22
CA GLU A 537 -12.07 13.08 -18.82
C GLU A 537 -12.06 14.43 -18.09
N PHE A 538 -12.05 14.41 -16.76
CA PHE A 538 -11.96 15.63 -15.96
C PHE A 538 -10.66 16.40 -16.26
N ILE A 539 -9.51 15.74 -16.32
CA ILE A 539 -8.23 16.42 -16.60
C ILE A 539 -8.30 17.14 -17.96
N ALA A 540 -8.82 16.48 -19.00
CA ALA A 540 -8.97 17.10 -20.33
C ALA A 540 -9.89 18.34 -20.31
N ILE A 541 -10.97 18.31 -19.53
CA ILE A 541 -11.87 19.46 -19.38
C ILE A 541 -11.21 20.55 -18.52
N HIS A 542 -10.51 20.17 -17.46
CA HIS A 542 -9.84 21.07 -16.54
C HIS A 542 -8.74 21.87 -17.24
N GLU A 543 -8.00 21.27 -18.16
CA GLU A 543 -7.04 22.00 -19.00
C GLU A 543 -7.73 23.12 -19.81
N GLN A 544 -8.90 22.86 -20.39
CA GLN A 544 -9.69 23.89 -21.09
C GLN A 544 -10.25 24.97 -20.15
N MET A 545 -10.49 24.64 -18.87
CA MET A 545 -10.89 25.61 -17.85
C MET A 545 -9.70 26.49 -17.43
N LEU A 546 -8.49 25.93 -17.34
CA LEU A 546 -7.29 26.69 -17.02
C LEU A 546 -6.95 27.71 -18.12
N GLU A 547 -7.13 27.37 -19.40
CA GLU A 547 -6.87 28.26 -20.54
C GLU A 547 -7.66 29.57 -20.49
N ASP A 548 -8.87 29.56 -19.93
CA ASP A 548 -9.70 30.75 -19.77
C ASP A 548 -9.87 31.21 -18.33
N ASN A 549 -9.00 30.76 -17.41
CA ASN A 549 -9.05 31.09 -15.98
C ASN A 549 -10.44 30.84 -15.36
N TYR A 550 -11.06 29.72 -15.73
CA TYR A 550 -12.38 29.27 -15.28
C TYR A 550 -13.51 30.23 -15.65
N GLN A 551 -13.33 31.18 -16.57
CA GLN A 551 -14.33 32.21 -16.84
C GLN A 551 -15.51 31.69 -17.67
N ASN A 552 -15.32 30.66 -18.49
CA ASN A 552 -16.40 30.09 -19.31
C ASN A 552 -16.84 28.71 -18.80
N LYS A 553 -18.16 28.50 -18.80
CA LYS A 553 -18.74 27.19 -18.51
C LYS A 553 -18.39 26.20 -19.62
N LYS A 554 -18.01 24.99 -19.21
CA LYS A 554 -17.80 23.85 -20.10
C LYS A 554 -19.00 22.91 -20.00
N ASN A 555 -19.25 22.13 -21.05
CA ASN A 555 -20.35 21.17 -21.09
C ASN A 555 -19.80 19.76 -20.91
N HIS A 556 -20.34 19.03 -19.94
CA HIS A 556 -20.07 17.61 -19.76
C HIS A 556 -21.16 16.99 -18.88
N ASP A 557 -21.52 15.73 -19.11
CA ASP A 557 -22.63 15.05 -18.40
C ASP A 557 -22.38 14.91 -16.88
N ASN A 558 -21.12 14.88 -16.49
CA ASN A 558 -20.69 14.79 -15.10
C ASN A 558 -20.30 16.15 -14.49
N LEU A 559 -20.39 17.26 -15.24
CA LEU A 559 -19.99 18.59 -14.79
C LEU A 559 -21.20 19.49 -14.51
N TYR A 560 -21.21 20.06 -13.31
CA TYR A 560 -22.28 20.92 -12.82
C TYR A 560 -21.70 22.24 -12.32
N TYR A 561 -22.54 23.27 -12.28
CA TYR A 561 -22.21 24.57 -11.72
C TYR A 561 -23.24 24.92 -10.67
N VAL A 562 -22.79 25.39 -9.52
CA VAL A 562 -23.64 25.87 -8.43
C VAL A 562 -23.22 27.28 -8.08
N SER A 563 -24.17 28.21 -8.05
CA SER A 563 -23.85 29.60 -7.76
C SER A 563 -23.39 29.77 -6.31
N ARG A 564 -22.41 30.65 -6.11
CA ARG A 564 -21.95 31.00 -4.76
C ARG A 564 -23.10 31.57 -3.92
N GLU A 565 -24.01 32.34 -4.54
CA GLU A 565 -25.19 32.89 -3.86
C GLU A 565 -26.15 31.80 -3.36
N GLU A 566 -26.45 30.78 -4.17
CA GLU A 566 -27.24 29.62 -3.74
C GLU A 566 -26.55 28.87 -2.59
N ILE A 567 -25.23 28.72 -2.65
CA ILE A 567 -24.47 28.08 -1.57
C ILE A 567 -24.55 28.91 -0.29
N LEU A 568 -24.39 30.24 -0.36
CA LEU A 568 -24.41 31.11 0.81
C LEU A 568 -25.82 31.27 1.42
N SER A 569 -26.86 31.22 0.58
CA SER A 569 -28.26 31.25 1.02
C SER A 569 -28.72 29.90 1.60
N ASN A 570 -28.07 28.79 1.23
CA ASN A 570 -28.32 27.49 1.86
C ASN A 570 -28.08 27.57 3.39
N LYS A 571 -29.06 27.12 4.18
CA LYS A 571 -29.01 27.19 5.66
C LYS A 571 -27.73 26.60 6.26
N ARG A 572 -27.23 25.50 5.67
CA ARG A 572 -26.00 24.82 6.12
C ARG A 572 -24.79 25.14 5.24
N LYS A 573 -24.92 26.02 4.24
CA LYS A 573 -23.88 26.30 3.24
C LYS A 573 -23.35 25.02 2.63
N SER A 574 -24.25 24.07 2.31
CA SER A 574 -23.85 22.75 1.83
C SER A 574 -23.10 22.86 0.51
N LEU A 575 -22.10 22.02 0.29
CA LEU A 575 -21.42 21.88 -1.00
C LEU A 575 -21.82 20.59 -1.73
N LEU A 576 -22.75 19.80 -1.17
CA LEU A 576 -23.30 18.63 -1.84
C LEU A 576 -24.17 19.04 -3.03
N LEU A 577 -23.87 18.47 -4.20
CA LEU A 577 -24.58 18.72 -5.46
C LEU A 577 -26.08 18.47 -5.36
N SER A 578 -26.49 17.43 -4.63
CA SER A 578 -27.89 17.02 -4.41
C SER A 578 -28.75 18.07 -3.71
N GLN A 579 -28.16 19.12 -3.13
CA GLN A 579 -28.90 20.22 -2.50
C GLN A 579 -29.33 21.31 -3.51
N TYR A 580 -28.76 21.31 -4.72
CA TYR A 580 -28.99 22.33 -5.74
C TYR A 580 -29.54 21.74 -7.03
N HIS A 581 -29.05 20.57 -7.42
CA HIS A 581 -29.45 19.86 -8.63
C HIS A 581 -30.35 18.67 -8.26
N ASP A 582 -31.52 18.97 -7.68
CA ASP A 582 -32.53 17.99 -7.27
C ASP A 582 -33.76 17.99 -8.20
N GLY A 583 -33.56 18.16 -9.51
CA GLY A 583 -34.66 18.15 -10.47
C GLY A 583 -35.41 16.80 -10.48
N LEU A 584 -36.74 16.83 -10.51
CA LEU A 584 -37.54 15.60 -10.69
C LEU A 584 -37.41 15.12 -12.14
N LYS A 585 -36.95 13.88 -12.34
CA LYS A 585 -36.83 13.28 -13.67
C LYS A 585 -38.21 13.09 -14.31
N LYS A 586 -38.31 13.30 -15.63
CA LYS A 586 -39.59 13.29 -16.41
C LYS A 586 -40.44 12.02 -16.22
N SER A 587 -39.81 10.89 -15.93
CA SER A 587 -40.44 9.56 -15.72
C SER A 587 -40.44 9.10 -14.26
N HIS A 588 -40.23 10.01 -13.30
CA HIS A 588 -40.08 9.68 -11.89
C HIS A 588 -41.12 10.39 -11.02
N VAL A 589 -41.28 9.88 -9.80
CA VAL A 589 -42.10 10.48 -8.74
C VAL A 589 -41.29 10.49 -7.44
N ARG A 590 -41.51 11.49 -6.57
CA ARG A 590 -40.85 11.51 -5.26
C ARG A 590 -41.58 10.67 -4.24
N ILE A 591 -40.83 10.13 -3.28
CA ILE A 591 -41.40 9.39 -2.14
C ILE A 591 -42.46 10.22 -1.41
N LYS A 592 -42.21 11.52 -1.17
CA LYS A 592 -43.20 12.41 -0.50
C LYS A 592 -44.53 12.53 -1.23
N ASP A 593 -44.59 12.27 -2.53
CA ASP A 593 -45.80 12.41 -3.33
C ASP A 593 -46.62 11.10 -3.32
N VAL A 594 -45.98 9.97 -3.02
CA VAL A 594 -46.58 8.62 -3.01
C VAL A 594 -46.84 8.09 -1.61
N MET A 595 -45.92 8.34 -0.68
CA MET A 595 -45.94 7.81 0.68
C MET A 595 -46.12 8.93 1.71
N GLU A 596 -46.63 8.56 2.87
CA GLU A 596 -46.73 9.42 4.04
C GLU A 596 -46.24 8.72 5.30
N ARG A 597 -45.70 9.50 6.22
CA ARG A 597 -45.16 8.99 7.48
C ARG A 597 -46.28 8.61 8.44
N THR A 598 -46.14 7.45 9.08
CA THR A 598 -47.03 7.01 10.17
C THR A 598 -46.37 7.24 11.54
N LYS A 599 -47.22 7.49 12.54
CA LYS A 599 -46.81 7.72 13.93
C LYS A 599 -47.72 6.93 14.86
N GLN A 600 -47.49 5.63 14.95
CA GLN A 600 -48.21 4.73 15.85
C GLN A 600 -47.24 4.20 16.89
N LYS A 601 -47.59 4.34 18.18
CA LYS A 601 -46.82 3.78 19.29
C LYS A 601 -47.21 2.32 19.54
N ASN A 602 -46.27 1.51 19.99
CA ASN A 602 -46.47 0.09 20.27
C ASN A 602 -47.14 -0.18 21.63
N ILE A 603 -48.33 0.39 21.84
CA ILE A 603 -49.09 0.22 23.09
C ILE A 603 -49.59 -1.21 23.30
N TYR A 604 -49.71 -1.99 22.21
CA TYR A 604 -50.17 -3.38 22.21
C TYR A 604 -49.02 -4.40 22.32
N ARG A 605 -47.78 -3.95 22.50
CA ARG A 605 -46.59 -4.80 22.69
C ARG A 605 -46.39 -5.84 21.58
N TYR A 606 -46.54 -5.41 20.33
CA TYR A 606 -46.18 -6.22 19.16
C TYR A 606 -44.71 -6.66 19.23
N PRO A 607 -44.36 -7.78 18.56
CA PRO A 607 -43.00 -8.27 18.54
C PRO A 607 -42.01 -7.22 18.01
N THR A 608 -40.90 -7.05 18.73
CA THR A 608 -39.87 -6.09 18.35
C THR A 608 -38.95 -6.67 17.29
N ALA A 609 -38.64 -5.85 16.29
CA ALA A 609 -37.76 -6.20 15.20
C ALA A 609 -36.73 -5.09 14.92
N SER A 610 -35.52 -5.48 14.51
CA SER A 610 -34.49 -4.57 14.02
C SER A 610 -34.30 -4.71 12.51
N ILE A 611 -34.08 -3.59 11.81
CA ILE A 611 -33.92 -3.57 10.34
C ILE A 611 -32.44 -3.69 10.00
N THR A 612 -32.07 -4.73 9.26
CA THR A 612 -30.69 -5.02 8.87
C THR A 612 -30.49 -4.82 7.36
N ASN A 613 -29.25 -5.02 6.88
CA ASN A 613 -28.90 -5.01 5.45
C ASN A 613 -28.84 -6.43 4.87
N SER A 614 -29.44 -7.43 5.52
CA SER A 614 -29.46 -8.81 5.02
C SER A 614 -30.30 -8.93 3.74
N GLU A 615 -30.27 -10.10 3.09
CA GLU A 615 -30.95 -10.29 1.81
C GLU A 615 -32.49 -10.22 1.95
N PHE A 616 -33.06 -9.56 0.94
CA PHE A 616 -34.43 -9.54 0.43
C PHE A 616 -35.64 -10.07 1.25
N TRP A 617 -36.59 -9.15 1.56
CA TRP A 617 -37.90 -9.28 2.26
C TRP A 617 -37.83 -9.96 3.65
N GLY A 618 -38.16 -9.33 4.80
CA GLY A 618 -38.12 -9.95 6.17
C GLY A 618 -39.39 -10.77 6.51
N MET A 619 -39.55 -11.62 7.55
CA MET A 619 -38.96 -11.75 8.92
C MET A 619 -38.88 -13.22 9.49
N PRO A 620 -38.14 -13.49 10.60
CA PRO A 620 -38.28 -14.68 11.45
C PRO A 620 -39.07 -14.39 12.73
N LEU A 621 -40.38 -14.66 12.74
CA LEU A 621 -41.19 -14.93 13.94
C LEU A 621 -42.38 -15.91 13.69
N GLY A 622 -42.55 -16.42 12.46
CA GLY A 622 -43.55 -17.43 12.13
C GLY A 622 -43.34 -17.97 10.71
N ASN A 623 -43.44 -19.30 10.55
CA ASN A 623 -43.02 -20.03 9.35
C ASN A 623 -43.94 -19.79 8.14
N LYS A 624 -43.61 -18.85 7.26
CA LYS A 624 -43.54 -19.07 5.79
C LYS A 624 -43.31 -17.78 4.99
N LEU A 625 -42.32 -17.92 4.10
CA LEU A 625 -42.00 -17.16 2.91
C LEU A 625 -41.50 -15.71 3.11
N TRP A 626 -40.30 -15.49 2.56
CA TRP A 626 -39.57 -14.22 2.32
C TRP A 626 -38.75 -13.66 3.50
N GLY A 627 -37.45 -14.06 3.52
CA GLY A 627 -36.19 -13.53 4.10
C GLY A 627 -36.09 -12.89 5.51
N GLU A 628 -34.92 -12.28 5.80
CA GLU A 628 -34.40 -12.03 7.18
C GLU A 628 -34.14 -10.54 7.53
N ASN A 629 -34.71 -9.57 6.80
CA ASN A 629 -34.40 -8.14 6.99
C ASN A 629 -34.78 -7.58 8.37
N PHE A 630 -35.74 -8.21 9.03
CA PHE A 630 -36.14 -7.91 10.39
C PHE A 630 -35.59 -9.00 11.29
N VAL A 631 -34.77 -8.68 12.30
CA VAL A 631 -34.33 -9.66 13.29
C VAL A 631 -35.13 -9.48 14.56
N SER A 632 -35.70 -10.57 15.08
CA SER A 632 -36.41 -10.56 16.37
C SER A 632 -35.45 -10.16 17.50
N VAL A 633 -35.83 -9.13 18.25
CA VAL A 633 -35.07 -8.66 19.42
C VAL A 633 -36.07 -8.50 20.57
N THR A 634 -36.10 -9.43 21.51
CA THR A 634 -36.98 -9.31 22.67
C THR A 634 -36.47 -8.20 23.59
N SER A 635 -37.26 -7.12 23.70
CA SER A 635 -37.06 -6.03 24.67
C SER A 635 -38.30 -5.93 25.55
N GLN A 636 -38.11 -5.89 26.88
CA GLN A 636 -39.20 -5.91 27.85
C GLN A 636 -39.98 -4.58 27.92
N ASP A 637 -39.41 -3.47 27.42
CA ASP A 637 -39.98 -2.12 27.44
C ASP A 637 -39.96 -1.45 26.05
N ASN A 638 -40.89 -1.85 25.17
CA ASN A 638 -40.98 -1.38 23.78
C ASN A 638 -42.19 -0.47 23.48
N VAL A 639 -42.87 0.07 24.49
CA VAL A 639 -44.11 0.86 24.28
C VAL A 639 -43.88 2.13 23.43
N GLU A 640 -42.70 2.74 23.55
CA GLU A 640 -42.30 3.92 22.78
C GLU A 640 -41.88 3.59 21.34
N TYR A 641 -41.83 2.30 20.96
CA TYR A 641 -41.43 1.89 19.62
C TYR A 641 -42.52 2.26 18.60
N SER A 642 -42.10 2.47 17.35
CA SER A 642 -43.01 2.70 16.24
C SER A 642 -43.55 1.38 15.72
N VAL A 643 -44.85 1.35 15.41
CA VAL A 643 -45.50 0.18 14.81
C VAL A 643 -45.33 0.20 13.30
N VAL A 644 -45.03 -0.96 12.71
CA VAL A 644 -44.99 -1.21 11.27
C VAL A 644 -46.10 -2.22 10.95
N ASN A 645 -47.18 -1.74 10.35
CA ASN A 645 -48.30 -2.59 9.94
C ASN A 645 -48.03 -3.26 8.58
N LYS A 646 -48.91 -4.19 8.19
CA LYS A 646 -48.85 -4.83 6.88
C LYS A 646 -48.76 -3.80 5.75
N ASN A 647 -47.86 -4.06 4.81
CA ASN A 647 -47.50 -3.25 3.65
C ASN A 647 -46.90 -1.87 3.97
N GLU A 648 -46.46 -1.64 5.20
CA GLU A 648 -45.70 -0.45 5.57
C GLU A 648 -44.19 -0.69 5.45
N ILE A 649 -43.46 0.37 5.10
CA ILE A 649 -42.01 0.35 4.92
C ILE A 649 -41.37 1.13 6.06
N SER A 650 -40.31 0.58 6.63
CA SER A 650 -39.48 1.26 7.63
C SER A 650 -38.01 1.12 7.25
N PHE A 651 -37.16 1.98 7.78
CA PHE A 651 -35.72 1.89 7.54
C PHE A 651 -34.90 2.37 8.72
N ASN A 652 -33.67 1.89 8.82
CA ASN A 652 -32.69 2.39 9.76
C ASN A 652 -31.99 3.62 9.16
N PRO A 653 -32.22 4.85 9.67
CA PRO A 653 -31.64 6.05 9.09
C PRO A 653 -30.12 5.97 8.98
N ALA A 654 -29.43 5.39 9.96
CA ALA A 654 -27.97 5.33 10.03
C ALA A 654 -27.32 4.27 9.10
N ARG A 655 -28.13 3.49 8.38
CA ARG A 655 -27.69 2.42 7.47
C ARG A 655 -28.53 2.35 6.19
N ALA A 656 -29.29 3.40 5.89
CA ALA A 656 -30.16 3.43 4.70
C ALA A 656 -29.34 3.36 3.41
N ASN A 657 -28.18 4.00 3.35
CA ASN A 657 -27.26 3.99 2.20
C ASN A 657 -26.73 2.60 1.83
N ILE A 658 -26.46 1.75 2.84
CA ILE A 658 -26.10 0.35 2.61
C ILE A 658 -27.32 -0.52 2.37
N GLY A 659 -28.52 0.03 2.57
CA GLY A 659 -29.80 -0.52 2.17
C GLY A 659 -30.60 -1.16 3.31
N SER A 660 -30.43 -0.72 4.55
CA SER A 660 -31.27 -1.15 5.68
C SER A 660 -32.71 -0.61 5.61
N PHE A 661 -33.49 -1.12 4.65
CA PHE A 661 -34.91 -0.91 4.44
C PHE A 661 -35.67 -2.23 4.63
N GLY A 662 -36.83 -2.17 5.28
CA GLY A 662 -37.73 -3.31 5.49
C GLY A 662 -39.16 -2.97 5.11
N ILE A 663 -39.87 -3.94 4.54
CA ILE A 663 -41.33 -3.90 4.33
C ILE A 663 -41.96 -5.00 5.18
N ASN A 664 -43.05 -4.69 5.89
CA ASN A 664 -43.80 -5.71 6.61
C ASN A 664 -44.82 -6.36 5.67
N LEU A 665 -44.65 -7.63 5.33
CA LEU A 665 -45.60 -8.39 4.50
C LEU A 665 -46.45 -9.37 5.32
N SER A 666 -46.17 -9.52 6.62
CA SER A 666 -46.93 -10.43 7.48
C SER A 666 -48.30 -9.84 7.84
N ASP A 667 -49.19 -10.72 8.29
CA ASP A 667 -50.49 -10.31 8.83
C ASP A 667 -50.39 -9.74 10.26
N GLU A 668 -49.23 -9.85 10.90
CA GLU A 668 -48.97 -9.34 12.25
C GLU A 668 -48.23 -7.99 12.19
N SER A 669 -48.69 -7.03 12.98
CA SER A 669 -47.96 -5.77 13.16
C SER A 669 -46.68 -5.98 13.97
N LEU A 670 -45.68 -5.15 13.71
CA LEU A 670 -44.34 -5.25 14.31
C LEU A 670 -43.97 -3.95 15.00
N ALA A 671 -42.98 -4.01 15.88
CA ALA A 671 -42.43 -2.84 16.55
C ALA A 671 -40.97 -2.60 16.20
N VAL A 672 -40.61 -1.36 15.85
CA VAL A 672 -39.23 -0.93 15.57
C VAL A 672 -38.87 0.27 16.45
N THR A 673 -37.58 0.46 16.76
CA THR A 673 -37.12 1.61 17.54
C THR A 673 -37.69 2.92 16.99
N SER A 674 -38.12 3.85 17.86
CA SER A 674 -38.73 5.14 17.48
C SER A 674 -37.87 6.03 16.56
N ALA A 675 -36.57 5.74 16.48
CA ALA A 675 -35.64 6.34 15.53
C ALA A 675 -35.96 5.97 14.07
N TYR A 676 -36.56 4.80 13.81
CA TYR A 676 -36.80 4.27 12.47
C TYR A 676 -38.13 4.81 11.96
N PRO A 677 -38.13 5.68 10.93
CA PRO A 677 -39.38 6.21 10.39
C PRO A 677 -40.15 5.10 9.67
N VAL A 678 -41.47 5.14 9.80
CA VAL A 678 -42.41 4.22 9.15
C VAL A 678 -43.25 5.00 8.14
N TYR A 679 -43.44 4.42 6.96
CA TYR A 679 -44.15 5.01 5.84
C TYR A 679 -45.18 4.04 5.29
N LYS A 680 -46.32 4.58 4.87
CA LYS A 680 -47.36 3.87 4.12
C LYS A 680 -47.65 4.61 2.82
N ILE A 681 -48.24 3.93 1.85
CA ILE A 681 -48.77 4.60 0.66
C ILE A 681 -49.94 5.49 1.05
N LYS A 682 -49.96 6.72 0.54
CA LYS A 682 -51.06 7.66 0.74
C LYS A 682 -52.35 7.07 0.20
N SER A 683 -53.46 7.27 0.89
CA SER A 683 -54.75 6.67 0.51
C SER A 683 -55.14 6.93 -0.95
N GLN A 684 -54.92 8.14 -1.46
CA GLN A 684 -55.19 8.54 -2.85
C GLN A 684 -54.22 7.98 -3.90
N LYS A 685 -53.16 7.27 -3.48
CA LYS A 685 -52.14 6.68 -4.36
C LYS A 685 -52.15 5.15 -4.37
N LYS A 686 -53.05 4.52 -3.62
CA LYS A 686 -53.15 3.05 -3.53
C LYS A 686 -53.48 2.38 -4.87
N ASP A 687 -54.23 3.06 -5.73
CA ASP A 687 -54.57 2.55 -7.07
C ASP A 687 -53.48 2.86 -8.12
N GLU A 688 -52.43 3.60 -7.75
CA GLU A 688 -51.32 3.96 -8.64
C GLU A 688 -50.02 3.24 -8.28
N PHE A 689 -49.82 2.83 -7.02
CA PHE A 689 -48.55 2.28 -6.54
C PHE A 689 -48.72 1.07 -5.63
N LEU A 690 -47.85 0.06 -5.83
CA LEU A 690 -47.70 -1.08 -4.95
C LEU A 690 -46.59 -0.84 -3.90
N PRO A 691 -46.84 -1.14 -2.60
CA PRO A 691 -45.83 -1.05 -1.55
C PRO A 691 -44.57 -1.88 -1.85
N GLU A 692 -44.76 -3.08 -2.37
CA GLU A 692 -43.70 -4.02 -2.75
C GLU A 692 -42.84 -3.44 -3.87
N TYR A 693 -43.46 -2.81 -4.87
CA TYR A 693 -42.73 -2.14 -5.95
C TYR A 693 -41.87 -1.00 -5.42
N ILE A 694 -42.41 -0.13 -4.56
CA ILE A 694 -41.63 0.97 -3.96
C ILE A 694 -40.44 0.42 -3.17
N TYR A 695 -40.66 -0.62 -2.36
CA TYR A 695 -39.60 -1.31 -1.65
C TYR A 695 -38.52 -1.84 -2.61
N LEU A 696 -38.90 -2.51 -3.70
CA LEU A 696 -37.97 -2.99 -4.73
C LEU A 696 -37.12 -1.87 -5.31
N GLN A 697 -37.74 -0.73 -5.62
CA GLN A 697 -37.01 0.43 -6.16
C GLN A 697 -35.97 0.94 -5.16
N ILE A 698 -36.38 1.23 -3.93
CA ILE A 698 -35.49 1.77 -2.87
C ILE A 698 -34.34 0.80 -2.54
N ARG A 699 -34.62 -0.50 -2.52
CA ARG A 699 -33.66 -1.51 -2.07
C ARG A 699 -32.72 -2.01 -3.17
N HIS A 700 -33.21 -2.11 -4.41
CA HIS A 700 -32.51 -2.83 -5.49
C HIS A 700 -32.28 -2.04 -6.77
N ASN A 701 -33.06 -0.99 -7.04
CA ASN A 701 -32.81 -0.21 -8.25
C ASN A 701 -31.47 0.54 -8.10
N PRO A 702 -30.46 0.30 -8.97
CA PRO A 702 -29.15 0.94 -8.86
C PRO A 702 -29.23 2.47 -8.85
N GLU A 703 -30.10 3.06 -9.66
CA GLU A 703 -30.28 4.52 -9.78
C GLU A 703 -30.85 5.11 -8.48
N VAL A 704 -31.84 4.44 -7.89
CA VAL A 704 -32.48 4.89 -6.63
C VAL A 704 -31.54 4.70 -5.45
N LYS A 705 -30.77 3.61 -5.44
CA LYS A 705 -29.74 3.37 -4.41
C LYS A 705 -28.64 4.42 -4.48
N GLU A 706 -28.24 4.82 -5.68
CA GLU A 706 -27.28 5.90 -5.88
C GLU A 706 -27.85 7.21 -5.35
N ASP A 707 -29.09 7.58 -5.71
CA ASP A 707 -29.79 8.77 -5.18
C ASP A 707 -29.85 8.76 -3.63
N ILE A 708 -30.16 7.61 -3.01
CA ILE A 708 -30.15 7.45 -1.55
C ILE A 708 -28.75 7.63 -0.98
N ALA A 709 -27.73 7.03 -1.59
CA ALA A 709 -26.34 7.13 -1.14
C ALA A 709 -25.81 8.58 -1.25
N GLU A 710 -26.23 9.33 -2.26
CA GLU A 710 -25.85 10.73 -2.46
C GLU A 710 -26.54 11.71 -1.51
N ARG A 711 -27.73 11.34 -1.02
CA ARG A 711 -28.46 12.11 -0.01
C ARG A 711 -28.06 11.75 1.41
N ALA A 712 -27.51 10.56 1.61
CA ALA A 712 -27.04 10.13 2.92
C ALA A 712 -25.78 10.92 3.32
N TYR A 713 -25.70 11.26 4.61
CA TYR A 713 -24.65 12.13 5.14
C TYR A 713 -23.91 11.45 6.29
N GLY A 714 -22.60 11.68 6.41
CA GLY A 714 -21.77 11.14 7.51
C GLY A 714 -20.61 10.28 7.01
N THR A 715 -19.57 10.14 7.83
CA THR A 715 -18.28 9.56 7.40
C THR A 715 -18.23 8.03 7.58
N ILE A 716 -18.52 7.54 8.79
CA ILE A 716 -18.45 6.10 9.15
C ILE A 716 -19.85 5.45 9.17
N ARG A 717 -20.86 6.17 9.67
CA ARG A 717 -22.27 5.76 9.63
C ARG A 717 -23.07 6.82 8.88
N GLN A 718 -23.24 6.59 7.58
CA GLN A 718 -24.03 7.47 6.74
C GLN A 718 -25.51 7.40 7.14
N SER A 719 -26.05 8.54 7.51
CA SER A 719 -27.43 8.72 7.92
C SER A 719 -28.25 9.33 6.80
N LEU A 720 -29.45 8.81 6.56
CA LEU A 720 -30.45 9.42 5.68
C LEU A 720 -31.53 10.10 6.53
N SER A 721 -31.67 11.42 6.42
CA SER A 721 -32.74 12.12 7.13
C SER A 721 -34.11 11.80 6.51
N LYS A 722 -35.18 12.05 7.26
CA LYS A 722 -36.56 11.85 6.79
C LYS A 722 -36.85 12.78 5.60
N ASP A 723 -36.45 14.05 5.71
CA ASP A 723 -36.64 15.06 4.68
C ASP A 723 -35.89 14.70 3.38
N GLU A 724 -34.69 14.12 3.50
CA GLU A 724 -33.94 13.66 2.33
C GLU A 724 -34.53 12.37 1.74
N PHE A 725 -35.00 11.43 2.57
CA PHE A 725 -35.72 10.25 2.08
C PHE A 725 -36.99 10.62 1.30
N GLU A 726 -37.73 11.62 1.78
CA GLU A 726 -38.93 12.14 1.13
C GLU A 726 -38.66 12.73 -0.26
N LYS A 727 -37.42 13.19 -0.51
CA LYS A 727 -36.99 13.72 -1.81
C LYS A 727 -36.54 12.64 -2.79
N VAL A 728 -36.23 11.44 -2.33
CA VAL A 728 -35.81 10.31 -3.18
C VAL A 728 -36.84 10.11 -4.28
N GLN A 729 -36.36 9.88 -5.50
CA GLN A 729 -37.19 9.71 -6.67
C GLN A 729 -37.14 8.27 -7.19
N ILE A 730 -38.31 7.72 -7.52
CA ILE A 730 -38.47 6.36 -8.06
C ILE A 730 -39.13 6.40 -9.43
N PRO A 731 -38.86 5.43 -10.33
CA PRO A 731 -39.52 5.37 -11.62
C PRO A 731 -41.04 5.25 -11.49
N LYS A 732 -41.78 6.09 -12.21
CA LYS A 732 -43.24 6.06 -12.30
C LYS A 732 -43.65 5.19 -13.50
N VAL A 733 -44.10 3.97 -13.22
CA VAL A 733 -44.61 3.02 -14.22
C VAL A 733 -46.05 2.63 -13.89
N SER A 734 -46.78 2.10 -14.88
CA SER A 734 -48.18 1.69 -14.70
C SER A 734 -48.32 0.61 -13.62
N LEU A 735 -49.46 0.57 -12.93
CA LEU A 735 -49.74 -0.44 -11.90
C LEU A 735 -49.61 -1.88 -12.45
N GLU A 736 -49.98 -2.11 -13.70
CA GLU A 736 -49.79 -3.37 -14.41
C GLU A 736 -48.31 -3.76 -14.49
N LYS A 737 -47.45 -2.82 -14.87
CA LYS A 737 -46.00 -3.07 -14.95
C LYS A 737 -45.37 -3.26 -13.58
N GLN A 738 -45.84 -2.54 -12.56
CA GLN A 738 -45.42 -2.76 -11.18
C GLN A 738 -45.75 -4.18 -10.72
N ASN A 739 -46.98 -4.66 -10.99
CA ASN A 739 -47.40 -6.03 -10.70
C ASN A 739 -46.54 -7.06 -11.42
N GLU A 740 -46.22 -6.85 -12.70
CA GLU A 740 -45.34 -7.73 -13.48
C GLU A 740 -43.96 -7.85 -12.82
N ILE A 741 -43.34 -6.72 -12.48
CA ILE A 741 -42.03 -6.67 -11.82
C ILE A 741 -42.06 -7.40 -10.47
N VAL A 742 -43.07 -7.11 -9.63
CA VAL A 742 -43.21 -7.73 -8.32
C VAL A 742 -43.37 -9.25 -8.47
N LYS A 743 -44.25 -9.72 -9.37
CA LYS A 743 -44.46 -11.16 -9.64
C LYS A 743 -43.22 -11.85 -10.20
N GLU A 744 -42.46 -11.19 -11.08
CA GLU A 744 -41.24 -11.76 -11.65
C GLU A 744 -40.17 -11.95 -10.57
N VAL A 745 -39.94 -10.92 -9.76
CA VAL A 745 -38.97 -10.99 -8.65
C VAL A 745 -39.42 -12.05 -7.65
N GLN A 746 -40.73 -12.12 -7.38
CA GLN A 746 -41.31 -13.16 -6.56
C GLN A 746 -40.97 -14.56 -7.15
N SER A 747 -41.44 -14.87 -8.35
CA SER A 747 -41.20 -16.19 -8.97
C SER A 747 -39.73 -16.65 -8.95
N LYS A 748 -38.78 -15.74 -9.21
CA LYS A 748 -37.34 -16.04 -9.16
C LYS A 748 -36.84 -16.43 -7.78
N TYR A 749 -37.36 -15.80 -6.74
CA TYR A 749 -36.91 -16.06 -5.39
C TYR A 749 -37.58 -17.29 -4.77
N GLU A 750 -38.84 -17.57 -5.08
CA GLU A 750 -39.47 -18.86 -4.73
C GLU A 750 -38.64 -20.01 -5.30
N LYS A 751 -38.20 -19.86 -6.56
CA LYS A 751 -37.29 -20.81 -7.19
C LYS A 751 -35.94 -20.92 -6.48
N PHE A 752 -35.34 -19.79 -6.09
CA PHE A 752 -34.08 -19.79 -5.33
C PHE A 752 -34.21 -20.55 -4.01
N PHE A 753 -35.27 -20.30 -3.24
CA PHE A 753 -35.46 -20.99 -1.96
C PHE A 753 -35.77 -22.48 -2.13
N LYS A 754 -36.57 -22.84 -3.13
CA LYS A 754 -36.79 -24.24 -3.46
C LYS A 754 -35.47 -24.96 -3.76
N LEU A 755 -34.61 -24.36 -4.59
CA LEU A 755 -33.28 -24.90 -4.90
C LEU A 755 -32.37 -24.95 -3.66
N LYS A 756 -32.45 -23.95 -2.78
CA LYS A 756 -31.68 -23.91 -1.53
C LYS A 756 -32.12 -25.01 -0.55
N GLU A 757 -33.41 -25.26 -0.42
CA GLU A 757 -33.95 -26.39 0.36
C GLU A 757 -33.56 -27.73 -0.26
N GLU A 758 -33.66 -27.89 -1.58
CA GLU A 758 -33.18 -29.08 -2.30
C GLU A 758 -31.69 -29.33 -2.04
N LEU A 759 -30.85 -28.29 -2.06
CA LEU A 759 -29.42 -28.38 -1.75
C LEU A 759 -29.15 -28.75 -0.29
N ASN A 760 -29.91 -28.19 0.66
CA ASN A 760 -29.76 -28.51 2.08
C ASN A 760 -30.20 -29.94 2.42
N ASN A 761 -31.14 -30.49 1.64
CA ASN A 761 -31.64 -31.85 1.78
C ASN A 761 -30.91 -32.84 0.84
N PHE A 762 -29.82 -32.41 0.20
CA PHE A 762 -29.03 -33.25 -0.70
C PHE A 762 -28.11 -34.16 0.13
N GLU A 763 -28.52 -35.42 0.33
CA GLU A 763 -27.65 -36.45 0.91
C GLU A 763 -26.72 -37.03 -0.18
N ILE A 764 -25.43 -37.21 0.14
CA ILE A 764 -24.39 -37.75 -0.77
C ILE A 764 -24.50 -39.26 -0.89
#